data_AF-A0A2U0SHD4-F1
#
_entry.id   AF-A0A2U0SHD4-F1
#
_cell.length_a   1.000
_cell.length_b   1.000
_cell.length_c   1.000
_cell.angle_alpha   90.00
_cell.angle_beta   90.00
_cell.angle_gamma   90.00
#
_symmetry.space_group_name_H-M   'P 1'
#
loop_
_entity.id
_entity.type
_entity.pdbx_description
1 polymer ?
#
loop_
_entity_poly.entity_id
_entity_poly.type
_entity_poly.pdbx_seq_one_letter_code
_entity_poly.pdbx_strand_id
1 'polypeptide(L)'
;MDDLLQDFIAETRETLEALSGEIVAWEAHPADRARLDAIFRFVHTVKGSCGFLDLPRLERLAHAAEDALAQVRDGARTPDRALVNAVLAVVDRIGEIVEAIDAGHALDHGGEDLLIAALAEGSSEVIAAAAIGAPRTASRSVRLNVDLLDRMMIGMSEMVLARNELARRLRMNAIDPAVEAALERLSLTVGEMRDTVMRTRMQKIDALFSPLPRMVRDIAATLGKSVSLEIEGGDVELDREMIEVLRDPLVHIIRNAIDHGIEAPAERRGAGKREAGRLTVSARQSGNQIIVDIVDDGRGVDVDRLIAKLAAIGVRSERELRALPLRAQLELMFHPGLSSRDSVSEVSGRGVGMDVVKSCVDQIGGRIELENRPGHGLHIAIRVPLTLSIMSAIIVGVGKQRFAIPRQSIDEIVRAQGAAIRIDVLGGAPIATVRERRMPLLDLAELLDLPRSGSATAQMLVIVAAGPGSYALAVDSVIDNEELVIKPASPAVMATGIYAGQTLPDSGLPMLLLDGGGMARVAGLDFSRDLDEAFGAASAEPEAPGLPALLFRDLDGAHRAVPLAAVDRVEQVASSQVCHAAGQYRLTVDGRILPLAMQGTIDGRARFSVLRLKDEDVEVTYAIDEALDIIALPADFVPARVPGRAAGVALVDGEQIELLDVLWVFDAHADRATAREAPLCLIAGDRDGWMTTFVRPLLESAGYRVATALAAGEAPAVILSADASDAPQADAPVVRLRRKRQAEAGDDSVYRYDRAGLLFALEARVGAR
;
A
#
# COMPACT_ATOMS: atom_id res chain seq x y z
N MET A 1 23.55 39.93 29.30
CA MET A 1 22.30 39.49 29.93
C MET A 1 21.72 38.38 29.08
N ASP A 2 21.55 38.61 27.78
CA ASP A 2 21.03 37.61 26.83
C ASP A 2 21.89 36.34 26.73
N ASP A 3 23.23 36.45 26.69
CA ASP A 3 24.10 35.25 26.65
C ASP A 3 23.96 34.37 27.91
N LEU A 4 23.88 35.00 29.10
CA LEU A 4 23.69 34.30 30.38
C LEU A 4 22.31 33.67 30.50
N LEU A 5 21.28 34.31 29.91
CA LEU A 5 19.93 33.77 29.85
C LEU A 5 19.86 32.56 28.91
N GLN A 6 20.54 32.63 27.77
CA GLN A 6 20.62 31.54 26.80
C GLN A 6 21.40 30.34 27.36
N ASP A 7 22.52 30.58 28.06
CA ASP A 7 23.26 29.53 28.77
C ASP A 7 22.38 28.86 29.84
N PHE A 8 21.62 29.65 30.62
CA PHE A 8 20.67 29.12 31.60
C PHE A 8 19.55 28.29 30.96
N ILE A 9 18.98 28.73 29.84
CA ILE A 9 17.94 27.99 29.10
C ILE A 9 18.51 26.65 28.62
N ALA A 10 19.71 26.66 28.03
CA ALA A 10 20.37 25.46 27.55
C ALA A 10 20.69 24.47 28.68
N GLU A 11 21.28 24.94 29.78
CA GLU A 11 21.61 24.12 30.95
C GLU A 11 20.35 23.54 31.62
N THR A 12 19.28 24.34 31.72
CA THR A 12 18.01 23.91 32.29
C THR A 12 17.33 22.85 31.41
N ARG A 13 17.37 23.00 30.08
CA ARG A 13 16.85 21.99 29.12
C ARG A 13 17.61 20.66 29.23
N GLU A 14 18.94 20.71 29.22
CA GLU A 14 19.78 19.51 29.35
C GLU A 14 19.49 18.78 30.66
N THR A 15 19.35 19.53 31.75
CA THR A 15 19.09 18.94 33.07
C THR A 15 17.66 18.41 33.20
N LEU A 16 16.66 19.07 32.61
CA LEU A 16 15.27 18.59 32.53
C LEU A 16 15.17 17.27 31.75
N GLU A 17 15.91 17.14 30.64
CA GLU A 17 15.96 15.91 29.84
C GLU A 17 16.59 14.76 30.66
N ALA A 18 17.68 15.03 31.38
CA ALA A 18 18.32 14.05 32.26
C ALA A 18 17.42 13.62 33.43
N LEU A 19 16.54 14.51 33.92
CA LEU A 19 15.66 14.24 35.07
C LEU A 19 14.35 13.55 34.76
N SER A 20 13.88 13.65 33.51
CA SER A 20 12.60 13.06 33.10
C SER A 20 12.50 11.56 33.44
N GLY A 21 13.61 10.82 33.33
CA GLY A 21 13.67 9.41 33.73
C GLY A 21 13.72 9.17 35.24
N GLU A 22 14.35 10.07 36.00
CA GLU A 22 14.51 9.95 37.45
C GLU A 22 13.21 10.24 38.20
N ILE A 23 12.41 11.21 37.72
CA ILE A 23 11.14 11.57 38.37
C ILE A 23 10.09 10.48 38.19
N VAL A 24 9.97 9.89 36.99
CA VAL A 24 9.07 8.74 36.74
C VAL A 24 9.45 7.54 37.59
N ALA A 25 10.75 7.31 37.76
CA ALA A 25 11.21 6.20 38.59
C ALA A 25 11.04 6.47 40.10
N TRP A 26 11.11 7.73 40.53
CA TRP A 26 10.74 8.14 41.88
C TRP A 26 9.22 8.01 42.13
N GLU A 27 8.38 8.23 41.12
CA GLU A 27 6.93 7.94 41.20
C GLU A 27 6.67 6.45 41.44
N ALA A 28 7.41 5.57 40.77
CA ALA A 28 7.30 4.13 40.96
C ALA A 28 7.86 3.66 42.33
N HIS A 29 8.91 4.32 42.84
CA HIS A 29 9.56 3.98 44.11
C HIS A 29 9.88 5.23 44.96
N PRO A 30 8.87 5.82 45.64
CA PRO A 30 9.04 7.11 46.34
C PRO A 30 10.04 7.11 47.50
N ALA A 31 10.41 5.93 48.00
CA ALA A 31 11.40 5.75 49.06
C ALA A 31 12.87 5.76 48.56
N ASP A 32 13.10 5.84 47.25
CA ASP A 32 14.45 5.83 46.65
C ASP A 32 15.14 7.20 46.86
N ARG A 33 16.05 7.24 47.85
CA ARG A 33 16.78 8.46 48.24
C ARG A 33 17.73 8.96 47.15
N ALA A 34 18.30 8.07 46.33
CA ALA A 34 19.24 8.50 45.30
C ALA A 34 18.56 9.35 44.22
N ARG A 35 17.31 8.99 43.89
CA ARG A 35 16.47 9.72 42.92
C ARG A 35 15.96 11.03 43.51
N LEU A 36 15.52 11.00 44.77
CA LEU A 36 15.17 12.21 45.52
C LEU A 36 16.32 13.23 45.52
N ASP A 37 17.55 12.79 45.76
CA ASP A 37 18.74 13.65 45.75
C ASP A 37 19.08 14.19 44.34
N ALA A 38 18.73 13.47 43.27
CA ALA A 38 18.87 13.97 41.90
C ALA A 38 17.84 15.06 41.58
N ILE A 39 16.57 14.84 41.95
CA ILE A 39 15.48 15.80 41.78
C ILE A 39 15.74 17.07 42.60
N PHE A 40 16.14 16.90 43.87
CA PHE A 40 16.47 18.01 44.75
C PHE A 40 17.60 18.88 44.19
N ARG A 41 18.69 18.25 43.69
CA ARG A 41 19.82 19.00 43.12
C ARG A 41 19.41 19.89 41.96
N PHE A 42 18.57 19.41 41.06
CA PHE A 42 18.10 20.23 39.95
C PHE A 42 17.24 21.40 40.39
N VAL A 43 16.25 21.16 41.25
CA VAL A 43 15.39 22.25 41.75
C VAL A 43 16.24 23.30 42.47
N HIS A 44 17.25 22.87 43.23
CA HIS A 44 18.22 23.74 43.88
C HIS A 44 19.06 24.55 42.88
N THR A 45 19.57 23.91 41.80
CA THR A 45 20.31 24.60 40.73
C THR A 45 19.43 25.62 40.00
N VAL A 46 18.20 25.26 39.63
CA VAL A 46 17.25 26.16 38.94
C VAL A 46 16.95 27.38 39.81
N LYS A 47 16.65 27.19 41.10
CA LYS A 47 16.45 28.30 42.04
C LYS A 47 17.69 29.21 42.11
N GLY A 48 18.88 28.63 42.23
CA GLY A 48 20.14 29.39 42.32
C GLY A 48 20.38 30.27 41.09
N SER A 49 20.11 29.74 39.90
CA SER A 49 20.27 30.47 38.64
C SER A 49 19.15 31.51 38.40
N CYS A 50 17.91 31.24 38.84
CA CYS A 50 16.79 32.16 38.68
C CYS A 50 16.92 33.44 39.52
N GLY A 51 17.48 33.33 40.73
CA GLY A 51 17.73 34.49 41.59
C GLY A 51 18.79 35.46 41.05
N PHE A 52 19.70 34.97 40.19
CA PHE A 52 20.70 35.81 39.51
C PHE A 52 20.15 36.49 38.25
N LEU A 53 19.18 35.86 37.58
CA LEU A 53 18.63 36.29 36.28
C LEU A 53 17.31 37.10 36.41
N ASP A 54 16.85 37.40 37.63
CA ASP A 54 15.60 38.12 37.94
C ASP A 54 14.37 37.45 37.28
N LEU A 55 14.24 36.12 37.47
CA LEU A 55 13.13 35.30 36.96
C LEU A 55 12.18 34.89 38.12
N PRO A 56 11.36 35.82 38.66
CA PRO A 56 10.62 35.61 39.91
C PRO A 56 9.56 34.50 39.84
N ARG A 57 9.05 34.19 38.65
CA ARG A 57 8.08 33.10 38.45
C ARG A 57 8.71 31.73 38.65
N LEU A 58 9.85 31.50 38.00
CA LEU A 58 10.63 30.26 38.14
C LEU A 58 11.20 30.12 39.54
N GLU A 59 11.68 31.23 40.13
CA GLU A 59 12.20 31.24 41.50
C GLU A 59 11.15 30.77 42.50
N ARG A 60 9.91 31.28 42.43
CA ARG A 60 8.82 30.86 43.33
C ARG A 60 8.49 29.37 43.22
N LEU A 61 8.40 28.84 42.00
CA LEU A 61 8.09 27.43 41.76
C LEU A 61 9.22 26.51 42.25
N ALA A 62 10.46 26.84 41.89
CA ALA A 62 11.63 26.09 42.32
C ALA A 62 11.78 26.13 43.85
N HIS A 63 11.55 27.28 44.48
CA HIS A 63 11.57 27.41 45.93
C HIS A 63 10.54 26.51 46.62
N ALA A 64 9.28 26.53 46.16
CA ALA A 64 8.23 25.70 46.75
C ALA A 64 8.51 24.19 46.58
N ALA A 65 8.99 23.77 45.41
CA ALA A 65 9.37 22.38 45.19
C ALA A 65 10.57 21.96 46.05
N GLU A 66 11.58 22.84 46.21
CA GLU A 66 12.74 22.56 47.06
C GLU A 66 12.34 22.36 48.51
N ASP A 67 11.49 23.24 49.06
CA ASP A 67 11.01 23.14 50.44
C ASP A 67 10.26 21.82 50.69
N ALA A 68 9.41 21.42 49.76
CA ALA A 68 8.66 20.17 49.86
C ALA A 68 9.57 18.93 49.77
N LEU A 69 10.57 18.96 48.87
CA LEU A 69 11.57 17.89 48.74
C LEU A 69 12.52 17.83 49.93
N ALA A 70 12.87 18.98 50.54
CA ALA A 70 13.68 19.05 51.74
C ALA A 70 13.00 18.36 52.93
N GLN A 71 11.70 18.57 53.11
CA GLN A 71 10.92 17.89 54.16
C GLN A 71 10.92 16.37 54.00
N VAL A 72 10.87 15.88 52.76
CA VAL A 72 10.97 14.44 52.46
C VAL A 72 12.40 13.93 52.74
N ARG A 73 13.41 14.69 52.32
CA ARG A 73 14.82 14.33 52.51
C ARG A 73 15.22 14.25 53.98
N ASP A 74 14.74 15.20 54.78
CA ASP A 74 15.02 15.31 56.21
C ASP A 74 14.15 14.35 57.05
N GLY A 75 13.24 13.59 56.39
CA GLY A 75 12.36 12.61 57.03
C GLY A 75 11.19 13.21 57.80
N ALA A 76 10.96 14.52 57.65
CA ALA A 76 9.84 15.24 58.27
C ALA A 76 8.50 14.95 57.58
N ARG A 77 8.52 14.56 56.29
CA ARG A 77 7.33 14.22 55.49
C ARG A 77 7.53 12.91 54.73
N THR A 78 6.53 12.04 54.72
CA THR A 78 6.56 10.82 53.89
C THR A 78 6.14 11.15 52.45
N PRO A 79 6.86 10.66 51.44
CA PRO A 79 6.52 10.92 50.04
C PRO A 79 5.27 10.11 49.67
N ASP A 80 4.14 10.80 49.56
CA ASP A 80 2.89 10.23 49.08
C ASP A 80 2.68 10.54 47.59
N ARG A 81 1.72 9.84 46.96
CA ARG A 81 1.44 9.99 45.52
C ARG A 81 1.00 11.42 45.16
N ALA A 82 0.34 12.11 46.08
CA ALA A 82 -0.11 13.49 45.88
C ALA A 82 1.09 14.44 45.78
N LEU A 83 2.05 14.34 46.69
CA LEU A 83 3.27 15.12 46.67
C LEU A 83 4.12 14.84 45.43
N VAL A 84 4.28 13.57 45.04
CA VAL A 84 5.05 13.21 43.84
C VAL A 84 4.43 13.84 42.59
N ASN A 85 3.10 13.74 42.43
CA ASN A 85 2.40 14.35 41.30
C ASN A 85 2.49 15.89 41.31
N ALA A 86 2.45 16.51 42.50
CA ALA A 86 2.61 17.96 42.62
C ALA A 86 4.03 18.41 42.23
N VAL A 87 5.06 17.67 42.64
CA VAL A 87 6.45 17.95 42.23
C VAL A 87 6.62 17.78 40.72
N LEU A 88 6.06 16.73 40.13
CA LEU A 88 6.05 16.52 38.67
C LEU A 88 5.44 17.71 37.93
N ALA A 89 4.25 18.13 38.33
CA ALA A 89 3.55 19.24 37.69
C ALA A 89 4.31 20.57 37.83
N VAL A 90 5.06 20.77 38.92
CA VAL A 90 5.93 21.95 39.08
C VAL A 90 7.14 21.89 38.15
N VAL A 91 7.79 20.73 38.00
CA VAL A 91 8.91 20.55 37.06
C VAL A 91 8.45 20.75 35.62
N ASP A 92 7.29 20.22 35.24
CA ASP A 92 6.70 20.43 33.91
C ASP A 92 6.43 21.92 33.67
N ARG A 93 5.86 22.62 34.66
CA ARG A 93 5.62 24.07 34.57
C ARG A 93 6.90 24.89 34.48
N ILE A 94 7.98 24.48 35.16
CA ILE A 94 9.31 25.09 35.00
C ILE A 94 9.78 24.94 33.53
N GLY A 95 9.63 23.76 32.94
CA GLY A 95 9.95 23.52 31.53
C GLY A 95 9.14 24.41 30.58
N GLU A 96 7.83 24.52 30.80
CA GLU A 96 6.97 25.40 30.00
C GLU A 96 7.42 26.87 30.05
N ILE A 97 7.77 27.36 31.24
CA ILE A 97 8.22 28.75 31.42
C ILE A 97 9.56 28.99 30.71
N VAL A 98 10.50 28.06 30.80
CA VAL A 98 11.80 28.15 30.10
C VAL A 98 11.60 28.19 28.58
N GLU A 99 10.73 27.33 28.03
CA GLU A 99 10.42 27.33 26.59
C GLU A 99 9.77 28.64 26.12
N ALA A 100 8.87 29.21 26.93
CA ALA A 100 8.23 30.48 26.59
C ALA A 100 9.20 31.67 26.63
N ILE A 101 10.14 31.67 27.58
CA ILE A 101 11.20 32.68 27.66
C ILE A 101 12.08 32.61 26.40
N ASP A 102 12.47 31.40 25.96
CA ASP A 102 13.28 31.22 24.75
C ASP A 102 12.55 31.67 23.48
N ALA A 103 11.26 31.34 23.39
CA ALA A 103 10.42 31.70 22.24
C ALA A 103 9.96 33.17 22.24
N GLY A 104 10.27 33.95 23.29
CA GLY A 104 9.85 35.35 23.43
C GLY A 104 8.34 35.53 23.64
N HIS A 105 7.63 34.48 24.09
CA HIS A 105 6.18 34.50 24.28
C HIS A 105 5.81 34.77 25.75
N ALA A 106 4.75 35.55 25.96
CA ALA A 106 4.17 35.72 27.29
C ALA A 106 3.28 34.51 27.63
N LEU A 107 3.67 33.71 28.63
CA LEU A 107 2.77 32.73 29.24
C LEU A 107 1.75 33.40 30.14
N ASP A 108 0.54 32.84 30.19
CA ASP A 108 -0.46 33.23 31.16
C ASP A 108 0.09 33.12 32.60
N HIS A 109 -0.45 33.92 33.50
CA HIS A 109 -0.07 33.91 34.92
C HIS A 109 -0.95 32.95 35.74
N GLY A 110 -1.62 31.99 35.08
CA GLY A 110 -2.60 31.10 35.68
C GLY A 110 -1.99 29.76 36.06
N GLY A 111 -2.15 29.34 37.32
CA GLY A 111 -1.90 27.95 37.74
C GLY A 111 -0.70 27.73 38.66
N GLU A 112 0.27 28.64 38.71
CA GLU A 112 1.47 28.49 39.58
C GLU A 112 1.09 28.44 41.07
N ASP A 113 0.15 29.28 41.50
CA ASP A 113 -0.30 29.32 42.90
C ASP A 113 -1.06 28.04 43.29
N LEU A 114 -1.74 27.39 42.34
CA LEU A 114 -2.40 26.09 42.56
C LEU A 114 -1.37 24.96 42.67
N LEU A 115 -0.31 25.01 41.88
CA LEU A 115 0.79 24.05 41.95
C LEU A 115 1.56 24.18 43.27
N ILE A 116 1.82 25.41 43.71
CA ILE A 116 2.45 25.69 45.01
C ILE A 116 1.53 25.21 46.15
N ALA A 117 0.22 25.45 46.06
CA ALA A 117 -0.73 24.96 47.05
C ALA A 117 -0.81 23.42 47.07
N ALA A 118 -0.65 22.75 45.92
CA ALA A 118 -0.62 21.29 45.83
C ALA A 118 0.60 20.67 46.54
N LEU A 119 1.71 21.41 46.65
CA LEU A 119 2.89 20.98 47.41
C LEU A 119 2.71 21.05 48.94
N ALA A 120 1.68 21.75 49.45
CA ALA A 120 1.43 21.81 50.90
C ALA A 120 0.96 20.45 51.48
N GLU A 121 1.18 20.23 52.77
CA GLU A 121 0.77 19.00 53.46
C GLU A 121 -0.75 19.00 53.70
N GLY A 122 -1.46 17.96 53.23
CA GLY A 122 -2.92 17.81 53.39
C GLY A 122 -3.80 18.25 52.21
N SER A 123 -3.22 18.58 51.04
CA SER A 123 -3.89 19.05 49.82
C SER A 123 -4.58 17.94 49.00
N SER A 124 -5.39 17.08 49.64
CA SER A 124 -5.94 15.88 48.98
C SER A 124 -7.04 16.16 47.92
N GLU A 125 -7.64 17.36 47.87
CA GLU A 125 -8.85 17.60 47.06
C GLU A 125 -8.68 18.51 45.82
N VAL A 126 -7.50 19.06 45.54
CA VAL A 126 -7.33 20.03 44.43
C VAL A 126 -6.93 19.35 43.10
N ILE A 127 -6.55 18.06 43.12
CA ILE A 127 -5.83 17.41 42.01
C ILE A 127 -6.74 16.66 41.01
N ALA A 128 -8.06 16.58 41.24
CA ALA A 128 -8.95 15.89 40.30
C ALA A 128 -9.17 16.65 38.97
N ALA A 129 -8.94 17.96 38.93
CA ALA A 129 -9.25 18.79 37.76
C ALA A 129 -8.04 19.18 36.89
N ALA A 130 -6.82 19.18 37.44
CA ALA A 130 -5.60 19.54 36.69
C ALA A 130 -4.83 18.33 36.14
N ALA A 131 -5.15 17.10 36.59
CA ALA A 131 -4.41 15.88 36.25
C ALA A 131 -4.99 15.06 35.07
N ILE A 132 -5.89 15.61 34.24
CA ILE A 132 -6.52 14.91 33.11
C ILE A 132 -5.91 15.32 31.74
N GLY A 133 -4.58 15.51 31.68
CA GLY A 133 -3.85 15.70 30.43
C GLY A 133 -2.64 14.77 30.34
N ALA A 134 -2.86 13.52 29.95
CA ALA A 134 -1.86 12.44 29.85
C ALA A 134 -0.83 12.68 28.68
N PRO A 135 0.14 11.79 28.35
CA PRO A 135 0.58 10.50 28.94
C PRO A 135 2.14 10.26 28.94
N ARG A 136 2.49 9.03 29.37
CA ARG A 136 3.78 8.34 29.52
C ARG A 136 4.64 8.14 28.25
N THR A 137 5.88 7.68 28.50
CA THR A 137 6.92 7.08 27.62
C THR A 137 7.60 8.01 26.61
N ALA A 138 8.82 8.44 26.95
CA ALA A 138 9.71 9.18 26.06
C ALA A 138 10.25 8.27 24.93
N SER A 139 9.45 8.10 23.88
CA SER A 139 10.05 8.00 22.54
C SER A 139 10.77 9.30 22.28
N ARG A 140 12.04 9.25 21.84
CA ARG A 140 12.76 10.43 21.32
C ARG A 140 12.01 10.95 20.08
N SER A 141 11.00 11.80 20.30
CA SER A 141 10.23 12.45 19.27
C SER A 141 10.68 13.90 19.18
N VAL A 142 11.28 14.27 18.05
CA VAL A 142 11.58 15.67 17.75
C VAL A 142 10.27 16.36 17.39
N ARG A 143 9.86 17.36 18.19
CA ARG A 143 8.70 18.20 17.86
C ARG A 143 9.11 19.19 16.77
N LEU A 144 8.62 18.96 15.56
CA LEU A 144 8.82 19.84 14.41
C LEU A 144 7.63 20.81 14.30
N ASN A 145 7.91 22.09 14.02
CA ASN A 145 6.85 23.04 13.69
C ASN A 145 6.22 22.63 12.35
N VAL A 146 4.88 22.63 12.29
CA VAL A 146 4.10 22.35 11.07
C VAL A 146 4.55 23.25 9.91
N ASP A 147 4.84 24.53 10.17
CA ASP A 147 5.32 25.47 9.15
C ASP A 147 6.70 25.09 8.57
N LEU A 148 7.52 24.37 9.33
CA LEU A 148 8.82 23.87 8.85
C LEU A 148 8.60 22.68 7.91
N LEU A 149 7.72 21.75 8.27
CA LEU A 149 7.36 20.61 7.41
C LEU A 149 6.74 21.07 6.09
N ASP A 150 5.85 22.07 6.13
CA ASP A 150 5.23 22.63 4.91
C ASP A 150 6.27 23.31 4.01
N ARG A 151 7.23 24.04 4.59
CA ARG A 151 8.35 24.61 3.82
C ARG A 151 9.29 23.55 3.25
N MET A 152 9.56 22.48 3.99
CA MET A 152 10.32 21.34 3.48
C MET A 152 9.61 20.68 2.30
N MET A 153 8.29 20.53 2.37
CA MET A 153 7.47 20.00 1.27
C MET A 153 7.49 20.89 0.02
N ILE A 154 7.42 22.21 0.20
CA ILE A 154 7.59 23.16 -0.91
C ILE A 154 8.99 22.99 -1.53
N GLY A 155 10.04 22.94 -0.71
CA GLY A 155 11.42 22.73 -1.18
C GLY A 155 11.63 21.39 -1.89
N MET A 156 11.02 20.32 -1.39
CA MET A 156 11.04 19.00 -2.03
C MET A 156 10.31 19.02 -3.37
N SER A 157 9.15 19.69 -3.44
CA SER A 157 8.41 19.86 -4.69
C SER A 157 9.26 20.60 -5.73
N GLU A 158 9.90 21.71 -5.35
CA GLU A 158 10.83 22.44 -6.22
C GLU A 158 12.05 21.58 -6.65
N MET A 159 12.53 20.69 -5.79
CA MET A 159 13.63 19.78 -6.11
C MET A 159 13.23 18.69 -7.12
N VAL A 160 12.01 18.15 -6.98
CA VAL A 160 11.42 17.24 -7.98
C VAL A 160 11.28 17.96 -9.31
N LEU A 161 10.77 19.21 -9.31
CA LEU A 161 10.66 20.03 -10.51
C LEU A 161 12.04 20.28 -11.16
N ALA A 162 13.04 20.68 -10.35
CA ALA A 162 14.40 20.92 -10.83
C ALA A 162 15.06 19.65 -11.40
N ARG A 163 14.84 18.48 -10.77
CA ARG A 163 15.31 17.17 -11.26
C ARG A 163 14.68 16.84 -12.61
N ASN A 164 13.37 17.03 -12.74
CA ASN A 164 12.68 16.69 -13.99
C ASN A 164 13.08 17.62 -15.13
N GLU A 165 13.29 18.91 -14.84
CA GLU A 165 13.85 19.87 -15.80
C GLU A 165 15.27 19.48 -16.26
N LEU A 166 16.12 19.04 -15.32
CA LEU A 166 17.45 18.52 -15.64
C LEU A 166 17.36 17.27 -16.54
N ALA A 167 16.49 16.32 -16.20
CA ALA A 167 16.24 15.11 -16.99
C ALA A 167 15.75 15.43 -18.42
N ARG A 168 14.92 16.47 -18.56
CA ARG A 168 14.38 16.92 -19.84
C ARG A 168 15.46 17.57 -20.71
N ARG A 169 16.27 18.48 -20.16
CA ARG A 169 17.38 19.13 -20.88
C ARG A 169 18.42 18.13 -21.35
N LEU A 170 18.68 17.11 -20.54
CA LEU A 170 19.63 16.06 -20.88
C LEU A 170 19.11 15.21 -22.05
N ARG A 171 17.81 14.86 -22.09
CA ARG A 171 17.19 14.11 -23.20
C ARG A 171 17.27 14.79 -24.59
N MET A 172 17.56 16.09 -24.67
CA MET A 172 17.65 16.83 -25.94
C MET A 172 19.03 16.75 -26.63
N ASN A 173 20.06 16.17 -25.98
CA ASN A 173 21.41 16.02 -26.54
C ASN A 173 21.88 14.55 -26.43
N ALA A 174 22.84 14.12 -27.25
CA ALA A 174 23.49 12.82 -27.06
C ALA A 174 24.26 12.81 -25.73
N ILE A 175 23.76 12.06 -24.74
CA ILE A 175 24.23 12.14 -23.34
C ILE A 175 25.38 11.15 -23.12
N ASP A 176 26.37 11.59 -22.34
CA ASP A 176 27.35 10.71 -21.71
C ASP A 176 26.66 9.76 -20.70
N PRO A 177 26.81 8.43 -20.80
CA PRO A 177 26.25 7.47 -19.86
C PRO A 177 26.55 7.78 -18.38
N ALA A 178 27.66 8.46 -18.07
CA ALA A 178 27.99 8.86 -16.72
C ALA A 178 27.04 9.95 -16.15
N VAL A 179 26.55 10.85 -17.00
CA VAL A 179 25.60 11.91 -16.61
C VAL A 179 24.20 11.34 -16.42
N GLU A 180 23.81 10.39 -17.26
CA GLU A 180 22.54 9.66 -17.13
C GLU A 180 22.49 8.88 -15.81
N ALA A 181 23.55 8.14 -15.47
CA ALA A 181 23.66 7.44 -14.19
C ALA A 181 23.67 8.40 -12.98
N ALA A 182 24.30 9.57 -13.10
CA ALA A 182 24.30 10.59 -12.04
C ALA A 182 22.90 11.19 -11.81
N LEU A 183 22.15 11.41 -12.89
CA LEU A 183 20.76 11.87 -12.83
C LEU A 183 19.84 10.81 -12.22
N GLU A 184 20.01 9.54 -12.57
CA GLU A 184 19.25 8.44 -11.99
C GLU A 184 19.49 8.34 -10.48
N ARG A 185 20.75 8.44 -10.04
CA ARG A 185 21.08 8.52 -8.61
C ARG A 185 20.46 9.72 -7.91
N LEU A 186 20.52 10.91 -8.52
CA LEU A 186 19.85 12.10 -7.98
C LEU A 186 18.35 11.86 -7.84
N SER A 187 17.74 11.20 -8.82
CA SER A 187 16.31 10.86 -8.82
C SER A 187 15.94 9.97 -7.64
N LEU A 188 16.75 8.94 -7.39
CA LEU A 188 16.57 8.04 -6.25
C LEU A 188 16.71 8.80 -4.93
N THR A 189 17.74 9.63 -4.77
CA THR A 189 17.94 10.41 -3.54
C THR A 189 16.83 11.43 -3.29
N VAL A 190 16.33 12.09 -4.34
CA VAL A 190 15.18 13.00 -4.22
C VAL A 190 13.91 12.23 -3.82
N GLY A 191 13.70 11.03 -4.36
CA GLY A 191 12.62 10.13 -3.95
C GLY A 191 12.75 9.71 -2.48
N GLU A 192 13.93 9.31 -2.03
CA GLU A 192 14.19 8.92 -0.63
C GLU A 192 13.97 10.10 0.34
N MET A 193 14.44 11.30 -0.02
CA MET A 193 14.20 12.50 0.78
C MET A 193 12.71 12.83 0.84
N ARG A 194 12.00 12.71 -0.28
CA ARG A 194 10.55 12.91 -0.32
C ARG A 194 9.86 11.96 0.64
N ASP A 195 10.10 10.66 0.50
CA ASP A 195 9.43 9.63 1.30
C ASP A 195 9.72 9.83 2.80
N THR A 196 10.93 10.29 3.13
CA THR A 196 11.30 10.65 4.51
C THR A 196 10.51 11.84 5.03
N VAL A 197 10.41 12.94 4.26
CA VAL A 197 9.62 14.12 4.66
C VAL A 197 8.12 13.79 4.74
N MET A 198 7.61 12.97 3.80
CA MET A 198 6.22 12.49 3.83
C MET A 198 5.93 11.73 5.11
N ARG A 199 6.81 10.78 5.49
CA ARG A 199 6.67 10.04 6.76
C ARG A 199 6.70 10.97 7.98
N THR A 200 7.46 12.07 7.96
CA THR A 200 7.44 13.05 9.07
C THR A 200 6.16 13.90 9.14
N ARG A 201 5.40 14.01 8.03
CA ARG A 201 4.09 14.70 7.98
C ARG A 201 2.92 13.81 8.37
N MET A 202 3.09 12.48 8.34
CA MET A 202 2.03 11.54 8.67
C MET A 202 1.52 11.72 10.10
N GLN A 203 0.21 11.61 10.26
CA GLN A 203 -0.46 11.63 11.55
C GLN A 203 -1.32 10.39 11.70
N LYS A 204 -1.50 9.95 12.94
CA LYS A 204 -2.41 8.83 13.22
C LYS A 204 -3.85 9.22 12.89
N ILE A 205 -4.56 8.31 12.21
CA ILE A 205 -5.98 8.44 11.88
C ILE A 205 -6.84 8.57 13.15
N ASP A 206 -6.33 8.24 14.34
CA ASP A 206 -7.02 8.49 15.62
C ASP A 206 -7.57 9.94 15.76
N ALA A 207 -6.94 10.94 15.15
CA ALA A 207 -7.45 12.31 15.12
C ALA A 207 -8.83 12.46 14.40
N LEU A 208 -9.16 11.55 13.48
CA LEU A 208 -10.48 11.40 12.86
C LEU A 208 -11.45 10.62 13.75
N PHE A 209 -10.96 9.62 14.48
CA PHE A 209 -11.79 8.67 15.22
C PHE A 209 -12.14 9.14 16.64
N SER A 210 -11.24 9.85 17.31
CA SER A 210 -11.39 10.33 18.70
C SER A 210 -12.69 11.13 18.95
N PRO A 211 -13.19 11.99 18.03
CA PRO A 211 -14.47 12.68 18.22
C PRO A 211 -15.72 11.81 18.02
N LEU A 212 -15.60 10.68 17.31
CA LEU A 212 -16.76 9.88 16.87
C LEU A 212 -17.58 9.29 18.03
N PRO A 213 -17.01 8.72 19.11
CA PRO A 213 -17.79 8.14 20.19
C PRO A 213 -18.74 9.11 20.88
N ARG A 214 -18.35 10.40 20.98
CA ARG A 214 -19.22 11.44 21.55
C ARG A 214 -20.32 11.80 20.57
N MET A 215 -19.96 12.04 19.31
CA MET A 215 -20.90 12.36 18.25
C MET A 215 -21.98 11.28 18.05
N VAL A 216 -21.58 10.01 18.00
CA VAL A 216 -22.51 8.87 17.85
C VAL A 216 -23.48 8.82 19.03
N ARG A 217 -23.00 9.03 20.26
CA ARG A 217 -23.86 9.08 21.46
C ARG A 217 -24.85 10.24 21.40
N ASP A 218 -24.41 11.43 21.01
CA ASP A 218 -25.27 12.63 20.94
C ASP A 218 -26.35 12.48 19.86
N ILE A 219 -26.00 11.95 18.68
CA ILE A 219 -26.94 11.69 17.57
C ILE A 219 -27.93 10.57 17.95
N ALA A 220 -27.44 9.46 18.51
CA ALA A 220 -28.27 8.34 18.92
C ALA A 220 -29.27 8.74 20.01
N ALA A 221 -28.83 9.54 21.01
CA ALA A 221 -29.71 10.08 22.05
C ALA A 221 -30.79 11.01 21.47
N THR A 222 -30.43 11.88 20.53
CA THR A 222 -31.36 12.81 19.88
C THR A 222 -32.45 12.06 19.09
N LEU A 223 -32.08 10.95 18.45
CA LEU A 223 -32.99 10.13 17.64
C LEU A 223 -33.68 9.00 18.41
N GLY A 224 -33.40 8.84 19.72
CA GLY A 224 -33.97 7.77 20.54
C GLY A 224 -33.51 6.36 20.14
N LYS A 225 -32.31 6.22 19.58
CA LYS A 225 -31.73 4.94 19.14
C LYS A 225 -30.61 4.48 20.08
N SER A 226 -30.35 3.18 20.12
CA SER A 226 -29.22 2.60 20.85
C SER A 226 -28.17 2.10 19.86
N VAL A 227 -26.94 2.60 19.95
CA VAL A 227 -25.83 2.28 19.02
C VAL A 227 -24.56 1.96 19.81
N SER A 228 -23.91 0.85 19.46
CA SER A 228 -22.59 0.45 19.91
C SER A 228 -21.59 0.74 18.80
N LEU A 229 -20.63 1.63 19.08
CA LEU A 229 -19.55 1.99 18.16
C LEU A 229 -18.31 1.15 18.45
N GLU A 230 -17.78 0.48 17.43
CA GLU A 230 -16.50 -0.22 17.45
C GLU A 230 -15.53 0.53 16.51
N ILE A 231 -14.33 0.84 17.01
CA ILE A 231 -13.29 1.55 16.25
C ILE A 231 -12.05 0.66 16.18
N GLU A 232 -11.52 0.45 14.98
CA GLU A 232 -10.31 -0.33 14.74
C GLU A 232 -9.31 0.44 13.84
N GLY A 233 -8.01 0.20 14.02
CA GLY A 233 -6.98 0.80 13.17
C GLY A 233 -6.75 2.31 13.36
N GLY A 234 -6.96 2.84 14.57
CA GLY A 234 -6.65 4.24 14.88
C GLY A 234 -5.15 4.58 14.83
N ASP A 235 -4.29 3.57 14.84
CA ASP A 235 -2.83 3.67 14.72
C ASP A 235 -2.32 3.81 13.28
N VAL A 236 -3.19 3.62 12.28
CA VAL A 236 -2.84 3.82 10.86
C VAL A 236 -2.42 5.26 10.62
N GLU A 237 -1.34 5.44 9.88
CA GLU A 237 -0.76 6.74 9.52
C GLU A 237 -1.36 7.27 8.22
N LEU A 238 -1.73 8.55 8.21
CA LEU A 238 -2.33 9.26 7.07
C LEU A 238 -1.83 10.70 7.01
N ASP A 239 -1.76 11.27 5.81
CA ASP A 239 -1.39 12.68 5.63
C ASP A 239 -2.34 13.62 6.39
N ARG A 240 -1.78 14.66 7.03
CA ARG A 240 -2.55 15.64 7.81
C ARG A 240 -3.67 16.29 6.98
N GLU A 241 -3.39 16.65 5.73
CA GLU A 241 -4.36 17.33 4.85
C GLU A 241 -5.52 16.39 4.52
N MET A 242 -5.22 15.10 4.34
CA MET A 242 -6.24 14.07 4.15
C MET A 242 -7.12 13.89 5.38
N ILE A 243 -6.55 13.97 6.59
CA ILE A 243 -7.31 13.97 7.84
C ILE A 243 -8.26 15.18 7.92
N GLU A 244 -7.82 16.35 7.49
CA GLU A 244 -8.69 17.54 7.48
C GLU A 244 -9.85 17.38 6.47
N VAL A 245 -9.56 16.90 5.27
CA VAL A 245 -10.57 16.74 4.21
C VAL A 245 -11.56 15.59 4.49
N LEU A 246 -11.10 14.46 5.05
CA LEU A 246 -11.95 13.29 5.32
C LEU A 246 -12.87 13.46 6.54
N ARG A 247 -12.61 14.44 7.41
CA ARG A 247 -13.38 14.67 8.64
C ARG A 247 -14.87 14.82 8.35
N ASP A 248 -15.24 15.73 7.45
CA ASP A 248 -16.63 16.05 7.15
C ASP A 248 -17.37 14.89 6.44
N PRO A 249 -16.79 14.24 5.40
CA PRO A 249 -17.31 13.01 4.79
C PRO A 249 -17.64 11.90 5.80
N LEU A 250 -16.71 11.59 6.71
CA LEU A 250 -16.89 10.51 7.69
C LEU A 250 -18.03 10.81 8.65
N VAL A 251 -18.08 12.03 9.16
CA VAL A 251 -19.16 12.49 10.04
C VAL A 251 -20.51 12.38 9.37
N HIS A 252 -20.59 12.73 8.08
CA HIS A 252 -21.84 12.66 7.34
C HIS A 252 -22.29 11.22 7.11
N ILE A 253 -21.39 10.33 6.71
CA ILE A 253 -21.68 8.91 6.52
C ILE A 253 -22.17 8.27 7.82
N ILE A 254 -21.47 8.51 8.93
CA ILE A 254 -21.85 7.98 10.25
C ILE A 254 -23.22 8.49 10.70
N ARG A 255 -23.50 9.78 10.48
CA ARG A 255 -24.82 10.34 10.76
C ARG A 255 -25.91 9.63 9.95
N ASN A 256 -25.70 9.39 8.66
CA ASN A 256 -26.69 8.70 7.82
C ASN A 256 -26.88 7.24 8.22
N ALA A 257 -25.81 6.55 8.62
CA ALA A 257 -25.89 5.21 9.18
C ALA A 257 -26.79 5.18 10.44
N ILE A 258 -26.67 6.17 11.33
CA ILE A 258 -27.50 6.24 12.55
C ILE A 258 -28.93 6.71 12.24
N ASP A 259 -29.12 7.72 11.38
CA ASP A 259 -30.44 8.30 11.09
C ASP A 259 -31.33 7.37 10.26
N HIS A 260 -30.78 6.78 9.19
CA HIS A 260 -31.55 5.97 8.24
C HIS A 260 -31.23 4.48 8.30
N GLY A 261 -29.98 4.11 8.58
CA GLY A 261 -29.53 2.71 8.62
C GLY A 261 -30.05 1.96 9.85
N ILE A 262 -29.62 2.39 11.04
CA ILE A 262 -29.94 1.73 12.32
C ILE A 262 -31.41 1.93 12.66
N GLU A 263 -32.13 0.84 12.93
CA GLU A 263 -33.54 0.88 13.31
C GLU A 263 -33.76 1.21 14.80
N ALA A 264 -34.97 1.62 15.16
CA ALA A 264 -35.31 1.87 16.56
C ALA A 264 -35.29 0.56 17.39
N PRO A 265 -35.03 0.62 18.71
CA PRO A 265 -34.97 -0.56 19.60
C PRO A 265 -36.15 -1.54 19.45
N ALA A 266 -37.37 -1.00 19.29
CA ALA A 266 -38.59 -1.80 19.11
C ALA A 266 -38.64 -2.52 17.74
N GLU A 267 -38.24 -1.84 16.66
CA GLU A 267 -38.17 -2.41 15.31
C GLU A 267 -37.11 -3.51 15.25
N ARG A 268 -35.94 -3.29 15.89
CA ARG A 268 -34.85 -4.28 15.95
C ARG A 268 -35.26 -5.56 16.67
N ARG A 269 -35.97 -5.44 17.79
CA ARG A 269 -36.54 -6.60 18.50
C ARG A 269 -37.54 -7.37 17.63
N GLY A 270 -38.37 -6.66 16.86
CA GLY A 270 -39.29 -7.26 15.90
C GLY A 270 -38.60 -8.05 14.78
N ALA A 271 -37.41 -7.61 14.36
CA ALA A 271 -36.57 -8.27 13.36
C ALA A 271 -35.62 -9.34 13.93
N GLY A 272 -35.67 -9.63 15.23
CA GLY A 272 -34.77 -10.60 15.89
C GLY A 272 -33.33 -10.11 16.08
N LYS A 273 -33.07 -8.81 15.92
CA LYS A 273 -31.76 -8.19 16.11
C LYS A 273 -31.54 -7.75 17.55
N ARG A 274 -30.27 -7.52 17.92
CA ARG A 274 -29.91 -6.92 19.22
C ARG A 274 -30.47 -5.51 19.34
N GLU A 275 -30.85 -5.11 20.54
CA GLU A 275 -31.46 -3.80 20.80
C GLU A 275 -30.52 -2.63 20.48
N ALA A 276 -29.23 -2.79 20.79
CA ALA A 276 -28.18 -1.88 20.34
C ALA A 276 -27.73 -2.26 18.92
N GLY A 277 -27.82 -1.31 17.99
CA GLY A 277 -27.23 -1.43 16.65
C GLY A 277 -25.71 -1.36 16.71
N ARG A 278 -25.03 -2.09 15.81
CA ARG A 278 -23.57 -2.08 15.70
C ARG A 278 -23.15 -1.16 14.56
N LEU A 279 -22.24 -0.25 14.86
CA LEU A 279 -21.53 0.56 13.88
C LEU A 279 -20.03 0.33 14.07
N THR A 280 -19.36 -0.17 13.05
CA THR A 280 -17.92 -0.41 13.06
C THR A 280 -17.24 0.57 12.11
N VAL A 281 -16.21 1.25 12.59
CA VAL A 281 -15.36 2.13 11.79
C VAL A 281 -13.94 1.61 11.89
N SER A 282 -13.39 1.11 10.79
CA SER A 282 -12.03 0.56 10.77
C SER A 282 -11.20 1.21 9.68
N ALA A 283 -9.93 1.50 9.97
CA ALA A 283 -8.96 1.90 8.94
C ALA A 283 -7.89 0.82 8.79
N ARG A 284 -7.45 0.60 7.54
CA ARG A 284 -6.32 -0.26 7.23
C ARG A 284 -5.53 0.28 6.06
N GLN A 285 -4.22 0.08 6.10
CA GLN A 285 -3.34 0.36 4.98
C GLN A 285 -3.25 -0.87 4.06
N SER A 286 -3.45 -0.67 2.76
CA SER A 286 -3.28 -1.69 1.74
C SER A 286 -2.42 -1.11 0.61
N GLY A 287 -1.14 -1.48 0.59
CA GLY A 287 -0.16 -0.89 -0.32
C GLY A 287 -0.03 0.63 -0.14
N ASN A 288 -0.22 1.39 -1.22
CA ASN A 288 -0.19 2.86 -1.22
C ASN A 288 -1.58 3.51 -1.02
N GLN A 289 -2.55 2.74 -0.52
CA GLN A 289 -3.89 3.23 -0.25
C GLN A 289 -4.28 2.99 1.20
N ILE A 290 -5.03 3.93 1.76
CA ILE A 290 -5.75 3.75 3.01
C ILE A 290 -7.20 3.40 2.67
N ILE A 291 -7.69 2.33 3.29
CA ILE A 291 -9.07 1.89 3.20
C ILE A 291 -9.73 2.19 4.55
N VAL A 292 -10.74 3.04 4.55
CA VAL A 292 -11.59 3.32 5.71
C VAL A 292 -12.93 2.66 5.48
N ASP A 293 -13.19 1.61 6.26
CA ASP A 293 -14.40 0.82 6.22
C ASP A 293 -15.38 1.32 7.29
N ILE A 294 -16.62 1.61 6.88
CA ILE A 294 -17.74 1.96 7.75
C ILE A 294 -18.84 0.91 7.53
N VAL A 295 -19.15 0.15 8.58
CA VAL A 295 -20.10 -0.97 8.52
C VAL A 295 -21.18 -0.78 9.57
N ASP A 296 -22.45 -0.79 9.15
CA ASP A 296 -23.59 -0.86 10.07
C ASP A 296 -24.32 -2.21 9.97
N ASP A 297 -25.05 -2.59 11.02
CA ASP A 297 -25.92 -3.78 11.04
C ASP A 297 -27.42 -3.44 10.92
N GLY A 298 -27.71 -2.28 10.33
CA GLY A 298 -29.03 -1.71 10.19
C GLY A 298 -29.89 -2.42 9.16
N ARG A 299 -30.89 -1.70 8.65
CA ARG A 299 -31.81 -2.22 7.62
C ARG A 299 -31.17 -2.30 6.22
N GLY A 300 -30.00 -1.71 6.05
CA GLY A 300 -29.38 -1.49 4.74
C GLY A 300 -30.11 -0.40 3.94
N VAL A 301 -29.79 -0.30 2.66
CA VAL A 301 -30.43 0.65 1.73
C VAL A 301 -31.63 -0.03 1.07
N ASP A 302 -32.79 0.61 1.18
CA ASP A 302 -33.99 0.22 0.44
C ASP A 302 -33.92 0.77 -0.99
N VAL A 303 -33.50 -0.11 -1.91
CA VAL A 303 -33.26 0.25 -3.30
C VAL A 303 -34.58 0.55 -4.03
N ASP A 304 -35.67 -0.17 -3.71
CA ASP A 304 -36.98 0.09 -4.30
C ASP A 304 -37.48 1.50 -3.93
N ARG A 305 -37.31 1.90 -2.66
CA ARG A 305 -37.67 3.25 -2.20
C ARG A 305 -36.78 4.33 -2.84
N LEU A 306 -35.50 4.07 -3.00
CA LEU A 306 -34.55 4.96 -3.68
C LEU A 306 -34.97 5.19 -5.14
N ILE A 307 -35.28 4.11 -5.86
CA ILE A 307 -35.75 4.14 -7.24
C ILE A 307 -37.08 4.91 -7.36
N ALA A 308 -38.05 4.62 -6.49
CA ALA A 308 -39.35 5.31 -6.52
C ALA A 308 -39.20 6.83 -6.30
N LYS A 309 -38.29 7.23 -5.40
CA LYS A 309 -38.01 8.65 -5.14
C LYS A 309 -37.34 9.34 -6.33
N LEU A 310 -36.40 8.68 -6.99
CA LEU A 310 -35.74 9.21 -8.19
C LEU A 310 -36.66 9.28 -9.41
N ALA A 311 -37.54 8.30 -9.57
CA ALA A 311 -38.58 8.32 -10.58
C ALA A 311 -39.54 9.50 -10.36
N ALA A 312 -39.90 9.79 -9.11
CA ALA A 312 -40.75 10.93 -8.76
C ALA A 312 -40.07 12.29 -9.01
N ILE A 313 -38.75 12.38 -8.87
CA ILE A 313 -37.95 13.57 -9.18
C ILE A 313 -37.75 13.73 -10.71
N GLY A 314 -38.12 12.72 -11.50
CA GLY A 314 -38.05 12.77 -12.96
C GLY A 314 -36.66 12.51 -13.53
N VAL A 315 -35.77 11.88 -12.76
CA VAL A 315 -34.41 11.55 -13.20
C VAL A 315 -34.45 10.54 -14.35
N ARG A 316 -35.17 9.42 -14.16
CA ARG A 316 -35.45 8.39 -15.17
C ARG A 316 -36.76 7.68 -14.84
N SER A 317 -37.29 6.89 -15.78
CA SER A 317 -38.47 6.08 -15.49
C SER A 317 -38.15 4.96 -14.47
N GLU A 318 -39.13 4.57 -13.66
CA GLU A 318 -38.96 3.51 -12.66
C GLU A 318 -38.50 2.18 -13.31
N ARG A 319 -38.94 1.92 -14.54
CA ARG A 319 -38.55 0.74 -15.31
C ARG A 319 -37.06 0.76 -15.68
N GLU A 320 -36.55 1.91 -16.14
CA GLU A 320 -35.12 2.09 -16.45
C GLU A 320 -34.27 1.99 -15.17
N LEU A 321 -34.73 2.57 -14.05
CA LEU A 321 -33.99 2.53 -12.79
C LEU A 321 -33.89 1.12 -12.19
N ARG A 322 -34.95 0.29 -12.33
CA ARG A 322 -34.95 -1.12 -11.88
C ARG A 322 -34.12 -2.04 -12.79
N ALA A 323 -33.89 -1.65 -14.04
CA ALA A 323 -33.13 -2.45 -14.99
C ALA A 323 -31.61 -2.32 -14.80
N LEU A 324 -31.15 -1.27 -14.10
CA LEU A 324 -29.73 -1.12 -13.73
C LEU A 324 -29.24 -2.29 -12.86
N PRO A 325 -27.98 -2.73 -12.97
CA PRO A 325 -27.40 -3.70 -12.05
C PRO A 325 -27.32 -3.14 -10.63
N LEU A 326 -27.36 -4.02 -9.63
CA LEU A 326 -27.47 -3.68 -8.21
C LEU A 326 -26.44 -2.64 -7.74
N ARG A 327 -25.19 -2.73 -8.22
CA ARG A 327 -24.14 -1.74 -7.89
C ARG A 327 -24.50 -0.33 -8.38
N ALA A 328 -24.95 -0.21 -9.64
CA ALA A 328 -25.37 1.07 -10.20
C ALA A 328 -26.63 1.61 -9.52
N GLN A 329 -27.56 0.73 -9.12
CA GLN A 329 -28.74 1.13 -8.33
C GLN A 329 -28.33 1.72 -6.97
N LEU A 330 -27.30 1.17 -6.32
CA LEU A 330 -26.78 1.71 -5.04
C LEU A 330 -26.06 3.03 -5.24
N GLU A 331 -25.30 3.19 -6.33
CA GLU A 331 -24.62 4.46 -6.65
C GLU A 331 -25.59 5.63 -6.86
N LEU A 332 -26.86 5.36 -7.18
CA LEU A 332 -27.90 6.38 -7.23
C LEU A 332 -28.06 7.16 -5.92
N MET A 333 -27.60 6.63 -4.78
CA MET A 333 -27.59 7.37 -3.51
C MET A 333 -26.76 8.66 -3.56
N PHE A 334 -25.80 8.73 -4.48
CA PHE A 334 -24.94 9.89 -4.70
C PHE A 334 -25.51 10.89 -5.71
N HIS A 335 -26.74 10.67 -6.21
CA HIS A 335 -27.31 11.58 -7.20
C HIS A 335 -27.61 12.96 -6.58
N PRO A 336 -27.26 14.07 -7.24
CA PRO A 336 -27.58 15.42 -6.76
C PRO A 336 -29.08 15.60 -6.55
N GLY A 337 -29.46 16.27 -5.45
CA GLY A 337 -30.88 16.54 -5.14
C GLY A 337 -31.63 15.43 -4.40
N LEU A 338 -30.99 14.30 -4.11
CA LEU A 338 -31.50 13.25 -3.23
C LEU A 338 -31.29 13.63 -1.75
N SER A 339 -31.99 14.67 -1.27
CA SER A 339 -32.00 14.98 0.16
C SER A 339 -32.93 14.01 0.92
N SER A 340 -32.47 13.46 2.04
CA SER A 340 -33.19 12.44 2.82
C SER A 340 -34.34 12.99 3.68
N ARG A 341 -34.72 14.28 3.57
CA ARG A 341 -35.83 14.86 4.36
C ARG A 341 -36.80 15.72 3.54
N ASP A 342 -38.09 15.50 3.80
CA ASP A 342 -39.22 16.39 3.45
C ASP A 342 -39.39 17.55 4.46
N SER A 343 -38.52 17.65 5.47
CA SER A 343 -38.51 18.77 6.43
C SER A 343 -37.09 19.20 6.79
N VAL A 344 -36.82 20.50 6.61
CA VAL A 344 -35.56 21.15 6.96
C VAL A 344 -35.46 21.22 8.49
N SER A 345 -34.53 20.48 9.10
CA SER A 345 -34.23 20.61 10.53
C SER A 345 -33.06 21.57 10.76
N GLU A 346 -33.25 22.53 11.67
CA GLU A 346 -32.46 23.75 11.87
C GLU A 346 -31.01 23.61 12.42
N VAL A 347 -30.34 22.45 12.37
CA VAL A 347 -29.07 22.27 13.14
C VAL A 347 -27.79 22.16 12.29
N SER A 348 -27.84 22.37 10.97
CA SER A 348 -26.61 22.69 10.23
C SER A 348 -26.93 23.37 8.90
N GLY A 349 -26.61 24.66 8.81
CA GLY A 349 -26.97 25.55 7.69
C GLY A 349 -26.25 25.30 6.37
N ARG A 350 -25.92 24.04 6.02
CA ARG A 350 -25.45 23.64 4.69
C ARG A 350 -26.05 22.27 4.40
N GLY A 351 -27.02 22.19 3.49
CA GLY A 351 -27.62 20.93 3.07
C GLY A 351 -26.60 20.07 2.33
N VAL A 352 -25.75 19.36 3.06
CA VAL A 352 -24.75 18.45 2.51
C VAL A 352 -25.44 17.11 2.23
N GLY A 353 -25.61 16.76 0.96
CA GLY A 353 -26.08 15.44 0.54
C GLY A 353 -24.92 14.45 0.41
N MET A 354 -25.26 13.19 0.13
CA MET A 354 -24.28 12.14 -0.11
C MET A 354 -23.49 12.39 -1.41
N ASP A 355 -24.02 13.20 -2.33
CA ASP A 355 -23.33 13.73 -3.51
C ASP A 355 -22.08 14.54 -3.19
N VAL A 356 -22.15 15.41 -2.16
CA VAL A 356 -21.02 16.21 -1.69
C VAL A 356 -19.92 15.33 -1.10
N VAL A 357 -20.31 14.27 -0.38
CA VAL A 357 -19.37 13.28 0.16
C VAL A 357 -18.60 12.60 -0.97
N LYS A 358 -19.29 12.16 -2.03
CA LYS A 358 -18.64 11.56 -3.21
C LYS A 358 -17.69 12.53 -3.90
N SER A 359 -18.13 13.75 -4.18
CA SER A 359 -17.28 14.77 -4.80
C SER A 359 -16.04 15.11 -3.96
N CYS A 360 -16.18 15.17 -2.63
CA CYS A 360 -15.06 15.42 -1.73
C CYS A 360 -14.02 14.29 -1.77
N VAL A 361 -14.46 13.03 -1.77
CA VAL A 361 -13.57 11.86 -1.89
C VAL A 361 -12.94 11.77 -3.28
N ASP A 362 -13.68 12.05 -4.34
CA ASP A 362 -13.17 12.05 -5.72
C ASP A 362 -12.11 13.16 -5.91
N GLN A 363 -12.31 14.34 -5.30
CA GLN A 363 -11.37 15.47 -5.38
C GLN A 363 -9.99 15.16 -4.80
N ILE A 364 -9.94 14.33 -3.74
CA ILE A 364 -8.68 13.86 -3.14
C ILE A 364 -8.10 12.62 -3.84
N GLY A 365 -8.63 12.26 -5.01
CA GLY A 365 -8.20 11.10 -5.79
C GLY A 365 -8.61 9.76 -5.18
N GLY A 366 -9.58 9.77 -4.26
CA GLY A 366 -10.14 8.56 -3.65
C GLY A 366 -11.33 8.00 -4.44
N ARG A 367 -11.87 6.88 -3.95
CA ARG A 367 -13.11 6.27 -4.43
C ARG A 367 -13.94 5.72 -3.27
N ILE A 368 -15.26 5.68 -3.45
CA ILE A 368 -16.19 5.08 -2.48
C ILE A 368 -16.79 3.82 -3.10
N GLU A 369 -16.74 2.71 -2.36
CA GLU A 369 -17.38 1.44 -2.72
C GLU A 369 -18.50 1.13 -1.73
N LEU A 370 -19.60 0.58 -2.23
CA LEU A 370 -20.80 0.28 -1.45
C LEU A 370 -21.14 -1.20 -1.58
N GLU A 371 -21.36 -1.86 -0.44
CA GLU A 371 -21.92 -3.20 -0.38
C GLU A 371 -23.15 -3.19 0.54
N ASN A 372 -24.33 -3.33 -0.06
CA ASN A 372 -25.59 -3.35 0.67
C ASN A 372 -26.07 -4.78 0.90
N ARG A 373 -26.40 -5.13 2.14
CA ARG A 373 -27.04 -6.39 2.50
C ARG A 373 -28.40 -6.07 3.13
N PRO A 374 -29.50 -6.07 2.36
CA PRO A 374 -30.83 -5.72 2.87
C PRO A 374 -31.18 -6.50 4.14
N GLY A 375 -31.60 -5.78 5.18
CA GLY A 375 -31.88 -6.36 6.50
C GLY A 375 -30.65 -6.72 7.35
N HIS A 376 -29.44 -6.64 6.81
CA HIS A 376 -28.18 -6.92 7.51
C HIS A 376 -27.20 -5.74 7.56
N GLY A 377 -27.53 -4.63 6.89
CA GLY A 377 -26.83 -3.35 6.98
C GLY A 377 -26.13 -2.94 5.69
N LEU A 378 -25.31 -1.90 5.78
CA LEU A 378 -24.54 -1.33 4.68
C LEU A 378 -23.06 -1.29 5.05
N HIS A 379 -22.20 -1.64 4.10
CA HIS A 379 -20.76 -1.45 4.17
C HIS A 379 -20.34 -0.40 3.14
N ILE A 380 -19.69 0.64 3.63
CA ILE A 380 -19.12 1.73 2.84
C ILE A 380 -17.61 1.68 3.01
N ALA A 381 -16.88 1.47 1.91
CA ALA A 381 -15.42 1.48 1.89
C ALA A 381 -14.92 2.73 1.17
N ILE A 382 -14.25 3.62 1.89
CA ILE A 382 -13.58 4.80 1.33
C ILE A 382 -12.12 4.43 1.09
N ARG A 383 -11.69 4.49 -0.17
CA ARG A 383 -10.31 4.23 -0.55
C ARG A 383 -9.66 5.55 -0.94
N VAL A 384 -8.57 5.91 -0.28
CA VAL A 384 -7.85 7.14 -0.55
C VAL A 384 -6.35 6.86 -0.72
N PRO A 385 -5.63 7.65 -1.52
CA PRO A 385 -4.16 7.54 -1.60
C PRO A 385 -3.53 7.81 -0.24
N LEU A 386 -2.29 7.39 -0.01
CA LEU A 386 -1.62 7.69 1.27
C LEU A 386 -1.29 9.19 1.43
N THR A 387 -1.17 9.93 0.32
CA THR A 387 -0.71 11.34 0.33
C THR A 387 -1.35 12.17 -0.79
N LEU A 388 -1.48 13.49 -0.59
CA LEU A 388 -2.13 14.41 -1.55
C LEU A 388 -1.18 15.26 -2.40
N SER A 389 0.13 15.16 -2.23
CA SER A 389 1.04 16.11 -2.87
C SER A 389 1.49 15.71 -4.27
N ILE A 390 1.39 14.44 -4.68
CA ILE A 390 1.89 13.98 -5.97
C ILE A 390 0.97 12.91 -6.55
N MET A 391 0.40 13.17 -7.73
CA MET A 391 -0.33 12.17 -8.50
C MET A 391 0.38 11.85 -9.81
N SER A 392 0.25 10.62 -10.30
CA SER A 392 0.60 10.30 -11.69
C SER A 392 -0.51 10.77 -12.61
N ALA A 393 -0.15 11.59 -13.59
CA ALA A 393 -1.06 12.12 -14.59
C ALA A 393 -0.47 12.01 -15.99
N ILE A 394 -1.35 11.76 -16.96
CA ILE A 394 -1.02 11.79 -18.37
C ILE A 394 -1.21 13.21 -18.88
N ILE A 395 -0.17 13.76 -19.51
CA ILE A 395 -0.21 15.07 -20.15
C ILE A 395 -0.77 14.92 -21.55
N VAL A 396 -1.86 15.62 -21.84
CA VAL A 396 -2.51 15.67 -23.15
C VAL A 396 -2.40 17.07 -23.74
N GLY A 397 -2.19 17.14 -25.06
CA GLY A 397 -2.11 18.38 -25.81
C GLY A 397 -3.34 18.60 -26.66
N VAL A 398 -3.87 19.83 -26.63
CA VAL A 398 -4.96 20.29 -27.49
C VAL A 398 -4.65 21.70 -28.00
N GLY A 399 -4.53 21.85 -29.33
CA GLY A 399 -4.07 23.06 -29.98
C GLY A 399 -2.69 23.46 -29.48
N LYS A 400 -2.61 24.63 -28.82
CA LYS A 400 -1.37 25.14 -28.19
C LYS A 400 -1.33 24.93 -26.67
N GLN A 401 -2.39 24.37 -26.09
CA GLN A 401 -2.54 24.19 -24.65
C GLN A 401 -2.28 22.74 -24.24
N ARG A 402 -1.90 22.57 -22.96
CA ARG A 402 -1.63 21.28 -22.34
C ARG A 402 -2.47 21.13 -21.09
N PHE A 403 -2.99 19.93 -20.89
CA PHE A 403 -3.81 19.55 -19.76
C PHE A 403 -3.28 18.27 -19.15
N ALA A 404 -3.57 18.06 -17.87
CA ALA A 404 -3.26 16.81 -17.18
C ALA A 404 -4.55 16.03 -16.94
N ILE A 405 -4.51 14.71 -17.10
CA ILE A 405 -5.60 13.80 -16.74
C ILE A 405 -5.04 12.79 -15.73
N PRO A 406 -5.70 12.54 -14.58
CA PRO A 406 -5.25 11.53 -13.63
C PRO A 406 -5.07 10.17 -14.32
N ARG A 407 -3.93 9.49 -14.12
CA ARG A 407 -3.68 8.20 -14.77
C ARG A 407 -4.74 7.15 -14.41
N GLN A 408 -5.26 7.24 -13.19
CA GLN A 408 -6.28 6.35 -12.64
C GLN A 408 -7.67 6.49 -13.27
N SER A 409 -7.97 7.62 -13.94
CA SER A 409 -9.22 7.77 -14.69
C SER A 409 -9.10 7.33 -16.14
N ILE A 410 -7.95 6.83 -16.57
CA ILE A 410 -7.67 6.42 -17.94
C ILE A 410 -7.62 4.89 -18.00
N ASP A 411 -8.57 4.30 -18.72
CA ASP A 411 -8.58 2.86 -18.98
C ASP A 411 -7.51 2.50 -20.03
N GLU A 412 -7.53 3.21 -21.16
CA GLU A 412 -6.67 2.93 -22.31
C GLU A 412 -6.40 4.23 -23.11
N ILE A 413 -5.30 4.25 -23.87
CA ILE A 413 -4.97 5.32 -24.81
C ILE A 413 -4.74 4.69 -26.17
N VAL A 414 -5.52 5.10 -27.18
CA VAL A 414 -5.46 4.51 -28.52
C VAL A 414 -5.24 5.58 -29.58
N ARG A 415 -4.50 5.23 -30.64
CA ARG A 415 -4.35 6.10 -31.83
C ARG A 415 -5.56 5.92 -32.72
N ALA A 416 -6.20 7.00 -33.15
CA ALA A 416 -7.37 6.96 -34.04
C ALA A 416 -7.05 6.53 -35.50
N GLN A 417 -5.89 5.91 -35.74
CA GLN A 417 -5.43 5.48 -37.06
C GLN A 417 -5.31 3.96 -37.10
N GLY A 418 -6.27 3.28 -37.73
CA GLY A 418 -6.25 1.82 -37.93
C GLY A 418 -7.64 1.22 -38.15
N ALA A 419 -7.71 -0.02 -38.65
CA ALA A 419 -8.97 -0.72 -38.91
C ALA A 419 -9.74 -1.14 -37.63
N ALA A 420 -9.08 -1.10 -36.47
CA ALA A 420 -9.60 -1.50 -35.17
C ALA A 420 -10.44 -0.42 -34.45
N ILE A 421 -10.44 0.82 -34.96
CA ILE A 421 -11.17 1.95 -34.36
C ILE A 421 -12.06 2.58 -35.42
N ARG A 422 -13.36 2.65 -35.14
CA ARG A 422 -14.35 3.28 -36.03
C ARG A 422 -15.01 4.44 -35.31
N ILE A 423 -15.00 5.61 -35.93
CA ILE A 423 -15.73 6.78 -35.44
C ILE A 423 -16.93 6.96 -36.35
N ASP A 424 -18.12 6.76 -35.80
CA ASP A 424 -19.40 6.89 -36.50
C ASP A 424 -20.20 8.03 -35.87
N VAL A 425 -21.06 8.68 -36.65
CA VAL A 425 -22.03 9.66 -36.12
C VAL A 425 -23.38 8.97 -36.04
N LEU A 426 -23.87 8.76 -34.81
CA LEU A 426 -25.13 8.09 -34.53
C LEU A 426 -26.05 9.07 -33.78
N GLY A 427 -27.24 9.31 -34.33
CA GLY A 427 -28.20 10.24 -33.72
C GLY A 427 -27.72 11.70 -33.62
N GLY A 428 -26.68 12.08 -34.38
CA GLY A 428 -26.07 13.42 -34.34
C GLY A 428 -24.93 13.56 -33.33
N ALA A 429 -24.62 12.53 -32.55
CA ALA A 429 -23.47 12.49 -31.65
C ALA A 429 -22.35 11.60 -32.24
N PRO A 430 -21.08 12.01 -32.14
CA PRO A 430 -19.98 11.15 -32.53
C PRO A 430 -19.80 10.02 -31.51
N ILE A 431 -19.60 8.80 -31.99
CA ILE A 431 -19.40 7.58 -31.21
C ILE A 431 -18.12 6.91 -31.71
N ALA A 432 -17.24 6.55 -30.77
CA ALA A 432 -16.06 5.75 -31.05
C ALA A 432 -16.34 4.28 -30.73
N THR A 433 -15.98 3.39 -31.65
CA THR A 433 -15.95 1.94 -31.44
C THR A 433 -14.50 1.52 -31.29
N VAL A 434 -14.12 1.04 -30.11
CA VAL A 434 -12.76 0.57 -29.78
C VAL A 434 -12.89 -0.87 -29.29
N ARG A 435 -12.24 -1.82 -29.97
CA ARG A 435 -12.32 -3.27 -29.65
C ARG A 435 -13.77 -3.76 -29.48
N GLU A 436 -14.64 -3.46 -30.46
CA GLU A 436 -16.09 -3.76 -30.46
C GLU A 436 -16.94 -3.06 -29.37
N ARG A 437 -16.32 -2.29 -28.44
CA ARG A 437 -17.05 -1.48 -27.47
C ARG A 437 -17.34 -0.10 -28.02
N ARG A 438 -18.63 0.25 -28.11
CA ARG A 438 -19.09 1.58 -28.52
C ARG A 438 -19.14 2.51 -27.31
N MET A 439 -18.64 3.71 -27.46
CA MET A 439 -18.66 4.73 -26.42
C MET A 439 -18.82 6.13 -27.02
N PRO A 440 -19.46 7.07 -26.30
CA PRO A 440 -19.54 8.46 -26.74
C PRO A 440 -18.15 9.04 -26.99
N LEU A 441 -17.98 9.76 -28.10
CA LEU A 441 -16.77 10.52 -28.37
C LEU A 441 -16.97 11.96 -27.92
N LEU A 442 -16.10 12.42 -27.03
CA LEU A 442 -16.04 13.80 -26.57
C LEU A 442 -14.77 14.45 -27.11
N ASP A 443 -14.89 15.54 -27.84
CA ASP A 443 -13.73 16.30 -28.30
C ASP A 443 -13.33 17.34 -27.26
N LEU A 444 -12.10 17.23 -26.73
CA LEU A 444 -11.61 18.14 -25.71
C LEU A 444 -11.46 19.58 -26.22
N ALA A 445 -11.16 19.78 -27.51
CA ALA A 445 -11.05 21.11 -28.09
C ALA A 445 -12.41 21.80 -28.18
N GLU A 446 -13.44 21.05 -28.60
CA GLU A 446 -14.80 21.57 -28.70
C GLU A 446 -15.41 21.83 -27.32
N LEU A 447 -15.16 20.93 -26.36
CA LEU A 447 -15.64 21.10 -24.98
C LEU A 447 -15.08 22.37 -24.31
N LEU A 448 -13.83 22.71 -24.61
CA LEU A 448 -13.14 23.86 -24.02
C LEU A 448 -13.17 25.12 -24.89
N ASP A 449 -13.89 25.09 -26.02
CA ASP A 449 -13.96 26.18 -27.02
C ASP A 449 -12.57 26.67 -27.47
N LEU A 450 -11.66 25.72 -27.75
CA LEU A 450 -10.28 26.00 -28.12
C LEU A 450 -10.07 26.01 -29.64
N PRO A 451 -9.33 27.00 -30.19
CA PRO A 451 -9.05 27.08 -31.63
C PRO A 451 -8.07 25.97 -32.06
N ARG A 452 -8.50 25.10 -32.97
CA ARG A 452 -7.62 24.11 -33.62
C ARG A 452 -6.80 24.75 -34.75
N SER A 453 -5.50 24.49 -34.75
CA SER A 453 -4.61 24.86 -35.85
C SER A 453 -4.57 23.73 -36.89
N GLY A 454 -5.56 23.68 -37.78
CA GLY A 454 -5.58 22.80 -38.97
C GLY A 454 -6.67 21.72 -38.99
N SER A 455 -6.86 21.10 -40.17
CA SER A 455 -7.85 20.05 -40.49
C SER A 455 -7.43 18.65 -40.00
N ALA A 456 -6.82 18.54 -38.82
CA ALA A 456 -6.42 17.26 -38.26
C ALA A 456 -7.58 16.66 -37.45
N THR A 457 -8.16 15.57 -37.96
CA THR A 457 -8.96 14.64 -37.14
C THR A 457 -8.16 14.24 -35.90
N ALA A 458 -8.81 14.18 -34.73
CA ALA A 458 -8.18 13.80 -33.47
C ALA A 458 -7.28 12.57 -33.66
N GLN A 459 -5.98 12.71 -33.34
CA GLN A 459 -5.00 11.66 -33.63
C GLN A 459 -4.95 10.60 -32.52
N MET A 460 -5.42 10.95 -31.32
CA MET A 460 -5.40 10.12 -30.13
C MET A 460 -6.77 10.16 -29.45
N LEU A 461 -7.23 9.00 -28.99
CA LEU A 461 -8.38 8.85 -28.11
C LEU A 461 -7.88 8.36 -26.75
N VAL A 462 -8.28 9.04 -25.69
CA VAL A 462 -8.05 8.62 -24.31
C VAL A 462 -9.37 8.07 -23.79
N ILE A 463 -9.41 6.80 -23.41
CA ILE A 463 -10.62 6.19 -22.85
C ILE A 463 -10.69 6.54 -21.37
N VAL A 464 -11.65 7.37 -21.01
CA VAL A 464 -11.79 7.93 -19.66
C VAL A 464 -12.96 7.25 -18.94
N ALA A 465 -12.69 6.71 -17.75
CA ALA A 465 -13.69 6.17 -16.86
C ALA A 465 -14.38 7.30 -16.08
N ALA A 466 -15.71 7.34 -16.12
CA ALA A 466 -16.54 8.30 -15.41
C ALA A 466 -17.71 7.61 -14.69
N GLY A 467 -17.46 7.19 -13.45
CA GLY A 467 -18.45 6.53 -12.60
C GLY A 467 -19.04 5.26 -13.25
N PRO A 468 -20.32 5.24 -13.64
CA PRO A 468 -20.97 4.05 -14.19
C PRO A 468 -20.63 3.73 -15.66
N GLY A 469 -19.88 4.57 -16.38
CA GLY A 469 -19.54 4.36 -17.79
C GLY A 469 -18.15 4.85 -18.18
N SER A 470 -17.83 4.71 -19.47
CA SER A 470 -16.61 5.26 -20.06
C SER A 470 -16.91 5.99 -21.36
N TYR A 471 -16.08 6.95 -21.71
CA TYR A 471 -16.17 7.69 -22.97
C TYR A 471 -14.79 7.85 -23.60
N ALA A 472 -14.77 8.03 -24.91
CA ALA A 472 -13.55 8.35 -25.64
C ALA A 472 -13.35 9.87 -25.61
N LEU A 473 -12.22 10.34 -25.10
CA LEU A 473 -11.81 11.73 -25.15
C LEU A 473 -10.83 11.93 -26.32
N ALA A 474 -11.27 12.67 -27.33
CA ALA A 474 -10.43 13.05 -28.46
C ALA A 474 -9.46 14.17 -28.06
N VAL A 475 -8.17 13.90 -28.26
CA VAL A 475 -7.08 14.86 -28.01
C VAL A 475 -6.13 14.89 -29.21
N ASP A 476 -5.39 16.00 -29.37
CA ASP A 476 -4.49 16.14 -30.50
C ASP A 476 -3.21 15.30 -30.29
N SER A 477 -2.73 15.20 -29.05
CA SER A 477 -1.56 14.39 -28.70
C SER A 477 -1.57 13.94 -27.24
N VAL A 478 -0.94 12.80 -26.96
CA VAL A 478 -0.53 12.39 -25.62
C VAL A 478 0.97 12.56 -25.54
N ILE A 479 1.44 13.30 -24.54
CA ILE A 479 2.82 13.78 -24.46
C ILE A 479 3.66 12.86 -23.57
N ASP A 480 3.34 12.78 -22.29
CA ASP A 480 4.13 12.02 -21.30
C ASP A 480 3.29 11.63 -20.08
N ASN A 481 3.82 10.73 -19.26
CA ASN A 481 3.34 10.43 -17.92
C ASN A 481 4.26 11.13 -16.90
N GLU A 482 3.72 12.08 -16.14
CA GLU A 482 4.49 12.84 -15.15
C GLU A 482 3.85 12.71 -13.75
N GLU A 483 4.70 12.72 -12.72
CA GLU A 483 4.29 12.89 -11.33
C GLU A 483 4.08 14.38 -11.05
N LEU A 484 2.83 14.80 -10.84
CA LEU A 484 2.42 16.19 -10.74
C LEU A 484 1.93 16.55 -9.34
N VAL A 485 2.36 17.71 -8.86
CA VAL A 485 1.85 18.32 -7.63
C VAL A 485 0.57 19.10 -7.92
N ILE A 486 -0.53 18.70 -7.31
CA ILE A 486 -1.83 19.36 -7.52
C ILE A 486 -2.06 20.39 -6.41
N LYS A 487 -2.59 21.54 -6.81
CA LYS A 487 -3.14 22.54 -5.91
C LYS A 487 -4.57 22.86 -6.37
N PRO A 488 -5.50 23.23 -5.46
CA PRO A 488 -6.80 23.70 -5.89
C PRO A 488 -6.65 24.96 -6.76
N ALA A 489 -7.38 25.01 -7.87
CA ALA A 489 -7.46 26.21 -8.71
C ALA A 489 -8.35 27.27 -8.03
N SER A 490 -8.48 28.45 -8.64
CA SER A 490 -9.36 29.49 -8.09
C SER A 490 -10.82 28.98 -7.98
N PRO A 491 -11.60 29.40 -6.98
CA PRO A 491 -12.98 28.92 -6.81
C PRO A 491 -13.87 29.11 -8.04
N ALA A 492 -13.63 30.16 -8.83
CA ALA A 492 -14.34 30.40 -10.09
C ALA A 492 -14.01 29.35 -11.17
N VAL A 493 -12.77 28.87 -11.22
CA VAL A 493 -12.36 27.79 -12.15
C VAL A 493 -12.92 26.46 -11.67
N MET A 494 -12.84 26.17 -10.38
CA MET A 494 -13.40 24.94 -9.81
C MET A 494 -14.93 24.86 -9.98
N ALA A 495 -15.63 26.00 -9.92
CA ALA A 495 -17.08 26.08 -10.12
C ALA A 495 -17.55 25.67 -11.53
N THR A 496 -16.66 25.63 -12.52
CA THR A 496 -16.98 25.12 -13.87
C THR A 496 -17.27 23.62 -13.87
N GLY A 497 -16.77 22.88 -12.86
CA GLY A 497 -16.96 21.44 -12.74
C GLY A 497 -16.18 20.61 -13.77
N ILE A 498 -15.29 21.22 -14.56
CA ILE A 498 -14.44 20.55 -15.57
C ILE A 498 -13.07 20.18 -14.98
N TYR A 499 -12.61 20.93 -13.99
CA TYR A 499 -11.25 20.85 -13.47
C TYR A 499 -11.22 20.32 -12.03
N ALA A 500 -10.29 19.42 -11.75
CA ALA A 500 -10.01 18.90 -10.41
C ALA A 500 -8.94 19.73 -9.66
N GLY A 501 -8.17 20.55 -10.39
CA GLY A 501 -7.16 21.42 -9.79
C GLY A 501 -6.23 22.05 -10.83
N GLN A 502 -5.14 22.61 -10.34
CA GLN A 502 -4.06 23.15 -11.15
C GLN A 502 -2.73 22.55 -10.70
N THR A 503 -1.78 22.53 -11.62
CA THR A 503 -0.42 22.08 -11.35
C THR A 503 0.56 22.96 -12.11
N LEU A 504 1.77 23.10 -11.59
CA LEU A 504 2.85 23.76 -12.29
C LEU A 504 3.87 22.67 -12.68
N PRO A 505 3.77 22.11 -13.90
CA PRO A 505 4.78 21.20 -14.41
C PRO A 505 6.12 21.92 -14.63
N ASP A 506 7.20 21.17 -14.76
CA ASP A 506 8.57 21.71 -14.91
C ASP A 506 8.77 22.57 -16.16
N SER A 507 7.82 22.55 -17.10
CA SER A 507 7.80 23.48 -18.25
C SER A 507 7.59 24.95 -17.85
N GLY A 508 7.26 25.23 -16.59
CA GLY A 508 7.02 26.58 -16.06
C GLY A 508 5.69 27.20 -16.52
N LEU A 509 4.90 26.46 -17.31
CA LEU A 509 3.57 26.86 -17.75
C LEU A 509 2.53 26.16 -16.86
N PRO A 510 1.67 26.90 -16.15
CA PRO A 510 0.59 26.30 -15.38
C PRO A 510 -0.29 25.42 -16.26
N MET A 511 -0.62 24.23 -15.77
CA MET A 511 -1.57 23.31 -16.40
C MET A 511 -2.75 23.07 -15.49
N LEU A 512 -3.92 22.87 -16.10
CA LEU A 512 -5.12 22.47 -15.38
C LEU A 512 -5.25 20.94 -15.41
N LEU A 513 -5.65 20.40 -14.26
CA LEU A 513 -5.99 19.00 -14.11
C LEU A 513 -7.48 18.81 -14.45
N LEU A 514 -7.76 17.97 -15.44
CA LEU A 514 -9.11 17.66 -15.88
C LEU A 514 -9.78 16.63 -14.96
N ASP A 515 -11.03 16.88 -14.63
CA ASP A 515 -11.91 15.93 -13.93
C ASP A 515 -12.66 15.08 -14.97
N GLY A 516 -12.35 13.79 -15.04
CA GLY A 516 -13.00 12.86 -15.97
C GLY A 516 -14.51 12.75 -15.78
N GLY A 517 -15.00 12.77 -14.53
CA GLY A 517 -16.43 12.72 -14.22
C GLY A 517 -17.10 14.08 -14.43
N GLY A 518 -16.39 15.15 -14.09
CA GLY A 518 -16.80 16.53 -14.33
C GLY A 518 -17.03 16.84 -15.81
N MET A 519 -16.08 16.47 -16.67
CA MET A 519 -16.17 16.61 -18.13
C MET A 519 -17.38 15.87 -18.70
N ALA A 520 -17.62 14.63 -18.27
CA ALA A 520 -18.78 13.85 -18.72
C ALA A 520 -20.11 14.54 -18.37
N ARG A 521 -20.21 15.11 -17.16
CA ARG A 521 -21.40 15.82 -16.69
C ARG A 521 -21.67 17.09 -17.49
N VAL A 522 -20.62 17.89 -17.74
CA VAL A 522 -20.73 19.12 -18.53
C VAL A 522 -21.07 18.83 -20.00
N ALA A 523 -20.54 17.74 -20.54
CA ALA A 523 -20.87 17.24 -21.87
C ALA A 523 -22.28 16.63 -21.98
N GLY A 524 -23.02 16.51 -20.87
CA GLY A 524 -24.37 15.93 -20.85
C GLY A 524 -24.38 14.42 -21.11
N LEU A 525 -23.27 13.72 -20.86
CA LEU A 525 -23.19 12.27 -20.99
C LEU A 525 -23.92 11.61 -19.82
N ASP A 526 -24.95 10.84 -20.15
CA ASP A 526 -25.77 10.11 -19.18
C ASP A 526 -25.58 8.60 -19.40
N PHE A 527 -24.65 8.00 -18.66
CA PHE A 527 -24.31 6.57 -18.75
C PHE A 527 -25.36 5.65 -18.09
N SER A 528 -26.60 6.13 -18.02
CA SER A 528 -27.80 5.43 -17.57
C SER A 528 -28.09 4.13 -18.24
N ARG A 529 -27.90 4.19 -19.56
CA ARG A 529 -28.71 3.47 -20.54
C ARG A 529 -27.93 2.31 -21.10
N ASP A 530 -26.60 2.38 -21.02
CA ASP A 530 -25.68 1.27 -21.32
C ASP A 530 -25.84 0.09 -20.35
N LEU A 531 -26.48 0.30 -19.19
CA LEU A 531 -26.82 -0.75 -18.24
C LEU A 531 -28.00 -1.62 -18.73
N ASP A 532 -28.84 -1.12 -19.65
CA ASP A 532 -29.99 -1.86 -20.19
C ASP A 532 -29.60 -2.74 -21.39
N GLU A 533 -28.63 -2.33 -22.22
CA GLU A 533 -28.22 -3.11 -23.40
C GLU A 533 -27.24 -4.24 -23.08
N ALA A 534 -26.45 -4.14 -22.00
CA ALA A 534 -25.59 -5.24 -21.53
C ALA A 534 -26.37 -6.49 -21.08
N PHE A 535 -27.67 -6.35 -20.78
CA PHE A 535 -28.54 -7.46 -20.36
C PHE A 535 -29.55 -7.90 -21.44
N GLY A 536 -29.53 -7.28 -22.63
CA GLY A 536 -30.35 -7.67 -23.78
C GLY A 536 -29.71 -8.72 -24.69
N ALA A 537 -28.40 -8.97 -24.56
CA ALA A 537 -27.73 -10.10 -25.19
C ALA A 537 -28.11 -11.38 -24.42
N ALA A 538 -28.83 -12.27 -25.09
CA ALA A 538 -29.23 -13.57 -24.56
C ALA A 538 -28.07 -14.26 -23.83
N SER A 539 -28.27 -14.53 -22.54
CA SER A 539 -27.62 -15.58 -21.74
C SER A 539 -26.30 -16.11 -22.33
N ALA A 540 -25.27 -15.26 -22.37
CA ALA A 540 -23.91 -15.73 -22.28
C ALA A 540 -23.62 -15.78 -20.78
N GLU A 541 -23.26 -16.96 -20.28
CA GLU A 541 -22.67 -17.08 -18.95
C GLU A 541 -21.59 -16.00 -18.78
N PRO A 542 -21.43 -15.40 -17.59
CA PRO A 542 -20.38 -14.42 -17.37
C PRO A 542 -19.06 -15.11 -17.74
N GLU A 543 -18.48 -14.69 -18.88
CA GLU A 543 -17.23 -15.25 -19.37
C GLU A 543 -16.21 -14.97 -18.28
N ALA A 544 -15.70 -16.05 -17.69
CA ALA A 544 -14.74 -15.96 -16.60
C ALA A 544 -13.61 -15.03 -17.06
N PRO A 545 -13.17 -14.06 -16.23
CA PRO A 545 -12.09 -13.16 -16.61
C PRO A 545 -10.90 -14.01 -17.08
N GLY A 546 -10.53 -13.85 -18.35
CA GLY A 546 -9.53 -14.69 -19.01
C GLY A 546 -8.24 -14.74 -18.21
N LEU A 547 -7.57 -15.91 -18.22
CA LEU A 547 -6.33 -16.10 -17.47
C LEU A 547 -5.26 -15.13 -18.01
N PRO A 548 -4.67 -14.23 -17.20
CA PRO A 548 -3.64 -13.32 -17.68
C PRO A 548 -2.41 -14.10 -18.14
N ALA A 549 -1.93 -13.80 -19.33
CA ALA A 549 -0.79 -14.45 -19.96
C ALA A 549 0.12 -13.45 -20.66
N LEU A 550 1.42 -13.73 -20.66
CA LEU A 550 2.40 -12.98 -21.41
C LEU A 550 2.45 -13.54 -22.84
N LEU A 551 2.10 -12.71 -23.83
CA LEU A 551 2.33 -12.96 -25.25
C LEU A 551 3.80 -12.63 -25.58
N PHE A 552 4.48 -13.51 -26.27
CA PHE A 552 5.88 -13.35 -26.67
C PHE A 552 6.14 -13.94 -28.06
N ARG A 553 7.20 -13.47 -28.70
CA ARG A 553 7.77 -14.06 -29.91
C ARG A 553 8.86 -15.04 -29.50
N ASP A 554 8.74 -16.29 -29.90
CA ASP A 554 9.74 -17.32 -29.62
C ASP A 554 10.92 -17.25 -30.62
N LEU A 555 12.02 -17.97 -30.37
CA LEU A 555 13.23 -17.91 -31.21
C LEU A 555 13.01 -18.49 -32.62
N ASP A 556 11.99 -19.33 -32.80
CA ASP A 556 11.53 -19.82 -34.11
C ASP A 556 10.61 -18.83 -34.86
N GLY A 557 10.32 -17.67 -34.25
CA GLY A 557 9.52 -16.60 -34.82
C GLY A 557 8.01 -16.75 -34.60
N ALA A 558 7.55 -17.83 -33.98
CA ALA A 558 6.13 -18.02 -33.66
C ALA A 558 5.69 -17.15 -32.48
N HIS A 559 4.46 -16.64 -32.53
CA HIS A 559 3.84 -16.00 -31.38
C HIS A 559 3.26 -17.07 -30.45
N ARG A 560 3.62 -16.99 -29.17
CA ARG A 560 3.20 -17.93 -28.12
C ARG A 560 2.81 -17.16 -26.88
N ALA A 561 2.01 -17.78 -26.03
CA ALA A 561 1.63 -17.21 -24.74
C ALA A 561 2.11 -18.11 -23.59
N VAL A 562 2.36 -17.53 -22.42
CA VAL A 562 2.60 -18.26 -21.17
C VAL A 562 1.77 -17.65 -20.05
N PRO A 563 1.12 -18.43 -19.16
CA PRO A 563 0.41 -17.88 -18.02
C PRO A 563 1.30 -16.96 -17.18
N LEU A 564 0.82 -15.76 -16.88
CA LEU A 564 1.61 -14.75 -16.17
C LEU A 564 2.03 -15.22 -14.78
N ALA A 565 1.19 -16.04 -14.13
CA ALA A 565 1.47 -16.64 -12.83
C ALA A 565 2.73 -17.53 -12.80
N ALA A 566 3.17 -18.05 -13.96
CA ALA A 566 4.38 -18.87 -14.06
C ALA A 566 5.65 -18.04 -14.28
N VAL A 567 5.53 -16.74 -14.59
CA VAL A 567 6.65 -15.86 -14.93
C VAL A 567 7.05 -15.05 -13.69
N ASP A 568 8.25 -15.31 -13.16
CA ASP A 568 8.85 -14.49 -12.08
C ASP A 568 9.31 -13.13 -12.64
N ARG A 569 10.03 -13.17 -13.76
CA ARG A 569 10.52 -11.97 -14.48
C ARG A 569 11.01 -12.30 -15.89
N VAL A 570 11.16 -11.27 -16.70
CA VAL A 570 11.82 -11.30 -18.02
C VAL A 570 13.18 -10.62 -17.91
N GLU A 571 14.24 -11.27 -18.41
CA GLU A 571 15.61 -10.77 -18.32
C GLU A 571 16.31 -10.78 -19.68
N GLN A 572 17.15 -9.79 -19.95
CA GLN A 572 17.91 -9.68 -21.20
C GLN A 572 19.34 -10.19 -21.01
N VAL A 573 19.68 -11.30 -21.67
CA VAL A 573 20.95 -12.00 -21.48
C VAL A 573 21.80 -12.03 -22.76
N ALA A 574 23.11 -12.12 -22.60
CA ALA A 574 24.05 -12.29 -23.71
C ALA A 574 24.21 -13.76 -24.07
N SER A 575 24.41 -14.06 -25.36
CA SER A 575 24.66 -15.45 -25.82
C SER A 575 25.92 -16.06 -25.23
N SER A 576 26.90 -15.25 -24.79
CA SER A 576 28.08 -15.71 -24.06
C SER A 576 27.78 -16.29 -22.67
N GLN A 577 26.61 -16.02 -22.10
CA GLN A 577 26.18 -16.55 -20.80
C GLN A 577 25.53 -17.93 -20.91
N VAL A 578 25.31 -18.41 -22.13
CA VAL A 578 24.69 -19.72 -22.42
C VAL A 578 25.78 -20.74 -22.74
N CYS A 579 25.68 -21.91 -22.14
CA CYS A 579 26.57 -23.03 -22.41
C CYS A 579 25.78 -24.34 -22.46
N HIS A 580 26.08 -25.19 -23.44
CA HIS A 580 25.58 -26.56 -23.45
C HIS A 580 26.52 -27.44 -22.61
N ALA A 581 26.09 -27.79 -21.39
CA ALA A 581 26.88 -28.52 -20.43
C ALA A 581 26.02 -29.55 -19.67
N ALA A 582 26.61 -30.72 -19.40
CA ALA A 582 25.93 -31.83 -18.74
C ALA A 582 24.63 -32.29 -19.44
N GLY A 583 24.60 -32.23 -20.78
CA GLY A 583 23.49 -32.75 -21.58
C GLY A 583 22.30 -31.81 -21.79
N GLN A 584 22.38 -30.57 -21.31
CA GLN A 584 21.36 -29.54 -21.56
C GLN A 584 21.97 -28.14 -21.71
N TYR A 585 21.20 -27.21 -22.26
CA TYR A 585 21.56 -25.80 -22.26
C TYR A 585 21.39 -25.22 -20.86
N ARG A 586 22.35 -24.39 -20.46
CA ARG A 586 22.39 -23.74 -19.16
C ARG A 586 22.72 -22.27 -19.33
N LEU A 587 22.11 -21.44 -18.51
CA LEU A 587 22.29 -20.00 -18.49
C LEU A 587 22.96 -19.57 -17.19
N THR A 588 23.97 -18.72 -17.28
CA THR A 588 24.62 -18.11 -16.11
C THR A 588 24.09 -16.70 -15.87
N VAL A 589 23.30 -16.55 -14.80
CA VAL A 589 22.64 -15.29 -14.40
C VAL A 589 22.73 -15.16 -12.88
N ASP A 590 22.99 -13.96 -12.36
CA ASP A 590 23.14 -13.69 -10.92
C ASP A 590 24.17 -14.59 -10.20
N GLY A 591 25.21 -15.03 -10.90
CA GLY A 591 26.21 -15.95 -10.36
C GLY A 591 25.69 -17.39 -10.12
N ARG A 592 24.49 -17.72 -10.60
CA ARG A 592 23.88 -19.05 -10.57
C ARG A 592 23.83 -19.65 -11.97
N ILE A 593 23.81 -20.98 -12.04
CA ILE A 593 23.67 -21.74 -13.27
C ILE A 593 22.26 -22.32 -13.28
N LEU A 594 21.42 -21.87 -14.21
CA LEU A 594 20.04 -22.32 -14.35
C LEU A 594 19.87 -23.15 -15.63
N PRO A 595 18.97 -24.15 -15.65
CA PRO A 595 18.59 -24.81 -16.89
C PRO A 595 17.94 -23.83 -17.87
N LEU A 596 18.27 -23.95 -19.15
CA LEU A 596 17.71 -23.14 -20.23
C LEU A 596 16.95 -24.04 -21.20
N ALA A 597 15.63 -23.93 -21.18
CA ALA A 597 14.74 -24.40 -22.22
C ALA A 597 14.74 -23.39 -23.38
N MET A 598 14.61 -23.87 -24.61
CA MET A 598 14.47 -23.01 -25.77
C MET A 598 13.83 -23.77 -26.93
N GLN A 599 13.19 -23.03 -27.81
CA GLN A 599 12.61 -23.54 -29.04
C GLN A 599 13.10 -22.71 -30.23
N GLY A 600 14.02 -23.29 -30.99
CA GLY A 600 14.75 -22.59 -32.06
C GLY A 600 16.25 -22.55 -31.78
N THR A 601 16.95 -21.59 -32.40
CA THR A 601 18.42 -21.45 -32.26
C THR A 601 18.78 -20.06 -31.78
N ILE A 602 19.74 -19.99 -30.85
CA ILE A 602 20.32 -18.73 -30.36
C ILE A 602 21.38 -18.19 -31.34
N ASP A 603 21.82 -19.02 -32.30
CA ASP A 603 22.94 -18.73 -33.21
C ASP A 603 22.77 -17.38 -33.95
N GLY A 604 23.80 -16.54 -33.87
CA GLY A 604 23.84 -15.22 -34.51
C GLY A 604 23.25 -14.07 -33.68
N ARG A 605 22.65 -14.34 -32.51
CA ARG A 605 22.09 -13.30 -31.62
C ARG A 605 23.14 -12.88 -30.57
N ALA A 606 23.39 -11.57 -30.46
CA ALA A 606 24.28 -11.03 -29.42
C ALA A 606 23.59 -11.01 -28.04
N ARG A 607 22.29 -10.71 -28.02
CA ARG A 607 21.42 -10.70 -26.84
C ARG A 607 20.03 -11.22 -27.18
N PHE A 608 19.34 -11.78 -26.19
CA PHE A 608 17.96 -12.27 -26.30
C PHE A 608 17.28 -12.22 -24.92
N SER A 609 15.96 -12.30 -24.91
CA SER A 609 15.18 -12.31 -23.67
C SER A 609 15.04 -13.73 -23.12
N VAL A 610 15.03 -13.88 -21.80
CA VAL A 610 14.69 -15.12 -21.11
C VAL A 610 13.55 -14.90 -20.13
N LEU A 611 12.60 -15.82 -20.12
CA LEU A 611 11.57 -15.91 -19.10
C LEU A 611 12.13 -16.74 -17.93
N ARG A 612 12.18 -16.17 -16.73
CA ARG A 612 12.47 -16.94 -15.52
C ARG A 612 11.16 -17.50 -14.99
N LEU A 613 11.03 -18.82 -15.09
CA LEU A 613 9.89 -19.57 -14.58
C LEU A 613 10.27 -20.15 -13.21
N LYS A 614 9.39 -19.99 -12.23
CA LYS A 614 9.64 -20.45 -10.85
C LYS A 614 8.45 -21.22 -10.31
N ASP A 615 8.74 -22.35 -9.67
CA ASP A 615 7.80 -23.16 -8.90
C ASP A 615 8.44 -23.49 -7.54
N GLU A 616 7.92 -22.90 -6.45
CA GLU A 616 8.42 -22.97 -5.06
C GLU A 616 9.96 -22.94 -4.90
N ASP A 617 10.61 -24.10 -5.07
CA ASP A 617 12.04 -24.37 -4.86
C ASP A 617 12.84 -24.61 -6.18
N VAL A 618 12.19 -24.59 -7.34
CA VAL A 618 12.78 -24.92 -8.65
C VAL A 618 12.66 -23.74 -9.61
N GLU A 619 13.77 -23.41 -10.28
CA GLU A 619 13.82 -22.35 -11.29
C GLU A 619 14.29 -22.92 -12.64
N VAL A 620 13.56 -22.59 -13.71
CA VAL A 620 13.91 -22.90 -15.10
C VAL A 620 13.83 -21.63 -15.93
N THR A 621 14.74 -21.48 -16.89
CA THR A 621 14.72 -20.34 -17.81
C THR A 621 14.25 -20.79 -19.19
N TYR A 622 13.44 -19.98 -19.87
CA TYR A 622 12.98 -20.24 -21.23
C TYR A 622 13.42 -19.10 -22.15
N ALA A 623 14.20 -19.39 -23.19
CA ALA A 623 14.67 -18.38 -24.15
C ALA A 623 13.56 -17.96 -25.10
N ILE A 624 13.40 -16.64 -25.27
CA ILE A 624 12.46 -16.03 -26.22
C ILE A 624 13.18 -14.97 -27.05
N ASP A 625 12.59 -14.59 -28.18
CA ASP A 625 13.09 -13.47 -28.97
C ASP A 625 12.77 -12.16 -28.25
N GLU A 626 11.49 -11.93 -28.00
CA GLU A 626 10.97 -10.69 -27.42
C GLU A 626 9.66 -10.95 -26.67
N ALA A 627 9.48 -10.32 -25.51
CA ALA A 627 8.20 -10.28 -24.80
C ALA A 627 7.34 -9.15 -25.39
N LEU A 628 6.11 -9.45 -25.80
CA LEU A 628 5.27 -8.54 -26.58
C LEU A 628 4.26 -7.78 -25.70
N ASP A 629 3.31 -8.47 -25.08
CA ASP A 629 2.23 -7.85 -24.30
C ASP A 629 1.62 -8.81 -23.26
N ILE A 630 0.84 -8.30 -22.30
CA ILE A 630 0.04 -9.10 -21.37
C ILE A 630 -1.40 -9.15 -21.89
N ILE A 631 -1.85 -10.34 -22.26
CA ILE A 631 -3.18 -10.60 -22.80
C ILE A 631 -4.03 -11.40 -21.81
N ALA A 632 -5.35 -11.30 -21.92
CA ALA A 632 -6.26 -12.23 -21.25
C ALA A 632 -6.51 -13.42 -22.18
N LEU A 633 -6.15 -14.64 -21.77
CA LEU A 633 -6.44 -15.83 -22.55
C LEU A 633 -7.95 -16.09 -22.56
N PRO A 634 -8.56 -16.36 -23.72
CA PRO A 634 -9.97 -16.73 -23.79
C PRO A 634 -10.22 -18.05 -23.03
N ALA A 635 -11.42 -18.20 -22.47
CA ALA A 635 -11.83 -19.45 -21.82
C ALA A 635 -11.87 -20.62 -22.82
N ASP A 636 -12.19 -20.32 -24.07
CA ASP A 636 -12.16 -21.25 -25.20
C ASP A 636 -10.73 -21.44 -25.72
N PHE A 637 -10.03 -22.45 -25.21
CA PHE A 637 -8.78 -22.94 -25.77
C PHE A 637 -8.90 -24.42 -26.16
N VAL A 638 -8.22 -24.82 -27.23
CA VAL A 638 -8.18 -26.21 -27.68
C VAL A 638 -6.98 -26.88 -27.03
N PRO A 639 -7.16 -27.81 -26.06
CA PRO A 639 -6.03 -28.46 -25.40
C PRO A 639 -5.27 -29.36 -26.37
N ALA A 640 -3.97 -29.49 -26.16
CA ALA A 640 -3.14 -30.42 -26.92
C ALA A 640 -3.56 -31.87 -26.64
N ARG A 641 -3.62 -32.70 -27.70
CA ARG A 641 -4.04 -34.12 -27.58
C ARG A 641 -2.96 -35.02 -26.97
N VAL A 642 -1.72 -34.55 -26.91
CA VAL A 642 -0.57 -35.28 -26.39
C VAL A 642 0.23 -34.32 -25.51
N PRO A 643 0.67 -34.74 -24.31
CA PRO A 643 1.57 -33.95 -23.49
C PRO A 643 2.82 -33.54 -24.27
N GLY A 644 3.22 -32.28 -24.16
CA GLY A 644 4.30 -31.74 -24.95
C GLY A 644 4.48 -30.25 -24.72
N ARG A 645 5.10 -29.57 -25.69
CA ARG A 645 5.55 -28.18 -25.55
C ARG A 645 4.42 -27.17 -25.44
N ALA A 646 3.28 -27.48 -26.03
CA ALA A 646 2.11 -26.61 -26.01
C ALA A 646 1.01 -27.29 -25.19
N ALA A 647 0.44 -26.57 -24.23
CA ALA A 647 -0.70 -27.02 -23.44
C ALA A 647 -1.99 -26.98 -24.28
N GLY A 648 -2.03 -26.10 -25.28
CA GLY A 648 -3.13 -25.95 -26.22
C GLY A 648 -2.93 -24.77 -27.16
N VAL A 649 -3.96 -24.49 -27.94
CA VAL A 649 -4.02 -23.35 -28.86
C VAL A 649 -5.22 -22.48 -28.50
N ALA A 650 -5.00 -21.18 -28.38
CA ALA A 650 -6.04 -20.19 -28.17
C ALA A 650 -6.15 -19.25 -29.38
N LEU A 651 -7.35 -18.72 -29.65
CA LEU A 651 -7.55 -17.70 -30.66
C LEU A 651 -7.46 -16.32 -29.98
N VAL A 652 -6.43 -15.55 -30.30
CA VAL A 652 -6.21 -14.21 -29.75
C VAL A 652 -6.17 -13.24 -30.92
N ASP A 653 -7.07 -12.25 -30.94
CA ASP A 653 -7.17 -11.25 -32.02
C ASP A 653 -7.25 -11.84 -33.44
N GLY A 654 -7.83 -13.03 -33.57
CA GLY A 654 -7.97 -13.75 -34.85
C GLY A 654 -6.73 -14.55 -35.28
N GLU A 655 -5.66 -14.57 -34.48
CA GLU A 655 -4.46 -15.38 -34.67
C GLU A 655 -4.47 -16.62 -33.77
N GLN A 656 -3.97 -17.75 -34.28
CA GLN A 656 -3.81 -18.98 -33.49
C GLN A 656 -2.51 -18.92 -32.71
N ILE A 657 -2.61 -18.82 -31.38
CA ILE A 657 -1.46 -18.70 -30.47
C ILE A 657 -1.32 -20.00 -29.67
N GLU A 658 -0.12 -20.60 -29.70
CA GLU A 658 0.20 -21.73 -28.83
C GLU A 658 0.45 -21.28 -27.40
N LEU A 659 -0.16 -21.96 -26.43
CA LEU A 659 0.10 -21.77 -25.01
C LEU A 659 1.26 -22.67 -24.59
N LEU A 660 2.36 -22.10 -24.11
CA LEU A 660 3.51 -22.83 -23.58
C LEU A 660 3.08 -23.70 -22.39
N ASP A 661 3.36 -25.00 -22.47
CA ASP A 661 3.12 -25.93 -21.36
C ASP A 661 4.24 -25.80 -20.32
N VAL A 662 3.95 -25.06 -19.26
CA VAL A 662 4.89 -24.84 -18.15
C VAL A 662 5.24 -26.16 -17.47
N LEU A 663 4.29 -27.11 -17.34
CA LEU A 663 4.55 -28.40 -16.70
C LEU A 663 5.55 -29.22 -17.52
N TRP A 664 5.43 -29.18 -18.85
CA TRP A 664 6.42 -29.78 -19.74
C TRP A 664 7.79 -29.12 -19.60
N VAL A 665 7.86 -27.78 -19.49
CA VAL A 665 9.14 -27.09 -19.31
C VAL A 665 9.83 -27.53 -18.01
N PHE A 666 9.10 -27.62 -16.90
CA PHE A 666 9.66 -28.10 -15.64
C PHE A 666 10.02 -29.59 -15.69
N ASP A 667 9.16 -30.46 -16.21
CA ASP A 667 9.46 -31.91 -16.29
C ASP A 667 10.66 -32.23 -17.19
N ALA A 668 10.79 -31.53 -18.33
CA ALA A 668 11.83 -31.79 -19.31
C ALA A 668 13.17 -31.10 -19.00
N HIS A 669 13.15 -29.94 -18.33
CA HIS A 669 14.33 -29.08 -18.19
C HIS A 669 14.72 -28.71 -16.75
N ALA A 670 13.85 -28.89 -15.76
CA ALA A 670 14.23 -28.56 -14.39
C ALA A 670 15.37 -29.46 -13.88
N ASP A 671 16.31 -28.85 -13.15
CA ASP A 671 17.18 -29.62 -12.28
C ASP A 671 16.31 -30.17 -11.15
N ARG A 672 16.14 -31.49 -11.07
CA ARG A 672 15.37 -32.13 -9.98
C ARG A 672 16.00 -31.72 -8.65
N ALA A 673 15.29 -30.91 -7.86
CA ALA A 673 15.67 -30.63 -6.49
C ALA A 673 15.79 -31.97 -5.74
N THR A 674 16.85 -32.12 -4.94
CA THR A 674 16.96 -33.21 -3.97
C THR A 674 15.84 -33.02 -2.95
N ALA A 675 14.70 -33.66 -3.19
CA ALA A 675 13.51 -33.55 -2.36
C ALA A 675 13.86 -33.73 -0.88
N ARG A 676 13.23 -32.95 0.02
CA ARG A 676 13.36 -33.15 1.48
C ARG A 676 12.98 -34.57 1.92
N GLU A 677 12.15 -35.27 1.13
CA GLU A 677 11.73 -36.66 1.31
C GLU A 677 12.72 -37.70 0.72
N ALA A 678 13.82 -37.25 0.11
CA ALA A 678 14.85 -38.13 -0.43
C ALA A 678 15.45 -39.04 0.67
N PRO A 679 15.70 -40.32 0.38
CA PRO A 679 16.32 -41.24 1.33
C PRO A 679 17.68 -40.70 1.78
N LEU A 680 17.85 -40.59 3.10
CA LEU A 680 19.09 -40.10 3.71
C LEU A 680 20.17 -41.19 3.64
N CYS A 681 21.26 -40.92 2.92
CA CYS A 681 22.48 -41.71 2.92
C CYS A 681 23.50 -41.10 3.89
N LEU A 682 23.81 -41.80 4.98
CA LEU A 682 24.85 -41.40 5.92
C LEU A 682 26.20 -41.95 5.46
N ILE A 683 27.16 -41.07 5.19
CA ILE A 683 28.56 -41.46 4.94
C ILE A 683 29.26 -41.64 6.30
N ALA A 684 29.70 -42.86 6.59
CA ALA A 684 30.43 -43.24 7.79
C ALA A 684 31.90 -43.58 7.47
N GLY A 685 32.82 -43.18 8.35
CA GLY A 685 34.23 -43.57 8.27
C GLY A 685 35.04 -42.93 7.13
N ASP A 686 34.64 -41.75 6.61
CA ASP A 686 35.37 -41.04 5.54
C ASP A 686 36.61 -40.28 6.04
N ARG A 687 37.58 -40.99 6.63
CA ARG A 687 38.77 -40.36 7.24
C ARG A 687 39.61 -39.55 6.27
N ASP A 688 39.66 -39.98 5.01
CA ASP A 688 40.47 -39.37 3.95
C ASP A 688 39.65 -38.36 3.09
N GLY A 689 38.37 -38.12 3.41
CA GLY A 689 37.49 -37.18 2.69
C GLY A 689 37.12 -37.62 1.25
N TRP A 690 37.49 -38.83 0.84
CA TRP A 690 37.32 -39.31 -0.53
C TRP A 690 35.85 -39.56 -0.86
N MET A 691 35.06 -40.13 0.06
CA MET A 691 33.63 -40.37 -0.16
C MET A 691 32.85 -39.05 -0.23
N THR A 692 33.21 -38.08 0.61
CA THR A 692 32.62 -36.74 0.63
C THR A 692 32.97 -35.95 -0.63
N THR A 693 34.15 -36.17 -1.23
CA THR A 693 34.58 -35.44 -2.42
C THR A 693 34.05 -36.05 -3.71
N PHE A 694 34.08 -37.39 -3.85
CA PHE A 694 33.82 -38.08 -5.11
C PHE A 694 32.51 -38.85 -5.14
N VAL A 695 32.03 -39.33 -3.99
CA VAL A 695 30.82 -40.16 -3.92
C VAL A 695 29.60 -39.33 -3.54
N ARG A 696 29.73 -38.32 -2.69
CA ARG A 696 28.62 -37.40 -2.34
C ARG A 696 27.96 -36.78 -3.57
N PRO A 697 28.68 -36.17 -4.54
CA PRO A 697 28.03 -35.59 -5.73
C PRO A 697 27.29 -36.64 -6.56
N LEU A 698 27.81 -37.87 -6.61
CA LEU A 698 27.18 -38.99 -7.27
C LEU A 698 25.84 -39.36 -6.60
N LEU A 699 25.83 -39.47 -5.27
CA LEU A 699 24.65 -39.82 -4.48
C LEU A 699 23.59 -38.73 -4.54
N GLU A 700 23.99 -37.47 -4.43
CA GLU A 700 23.11 -36.31 -4.56
C GLU A 700 22.50 -36.26 -5.98
N SER A 701 23.29 -36.55 -7.02
CA SER A 701 22.77 -36.66 -8.40
C SER A 701 21.81 -37.84 -8.61
N ALA A 702 21.91 -38.88 -7.77
CA ALA A 702 21.03 -40.04 -7.79
C ALA A 702 19.79 -39.87 -6.90
N GLY A 703 19.58 -38.67 -6.33
CA GLY A 703 18.40 -38.34 -5.55
C GLY A 703 18.47 -38.74 -4.07
N TYR A 704 19.67 -39.00 -3.52
CA TYR A 704 19.86 -39.20 -2.09
C TYR A 704 20.19 -37.88 -1.38
N ARG A 705 19.70 -37.72 -0.16
CA ARG A 705 20.21 -36.68 0.74
C ARG A 705 21.45 -37.22 1.45
N VAL A 706 22.58 -36.53 1.38
CA VAL A 706 23.86 -37.05 1.91
C VAL A 706 24.31 -36.29 3.15
N ALA A 707 24.50 -37.00 4.25
CA ALA A 707 25.01 -36.45 5.49
C ALA A 707 26.27 -37.19 5.94
N THR A 708 27.16 -36.50 6.65
CA THR A 708 28.32 -37.09 7.36
C THR A 708 28.08 -37.21 8.87
N ALA A 709 27.03 -36.55 9.38
CA ALA A 709 26.53 -36.66 10.75
C ALA A 709 25.00 -36.51 10.73
N LEU A 710 24.30 -37.24 11.61
CA LEU A 710 22.84 -37.18 11.72
C LEU A 710 22.40 -36.00 12.59
N ALA A 711 21.34 -35.30 12.21
CA ALA A 711 20.68 -34.33 13.07
C ALA A 711 19.83 -35.02 14.15
N ALA A 712 19.49 -34.31 15.22
CA ALA A 712 18.66 -34.86 16.30
C ALA A 712 17.26 -35.26 15.78
N GLY A 713 16.89 -36.53 15.94
CA GLY A 713 15.60 -37.07 15.49
C GLY A 713 15.56 -37.62 14.06
N GLU A 714 16.71 -37.67 13.38
CA GLU A 714 16.81 -38.09 11.99
C GLU A 714 17.40 -39.50 11.85
N ALA A 715 16.79 -40.35 11.02
CA ALA A 715 17.25 -41.73 10.77
C ALA A 715 17.72 -41.90 9.31
N PRO A 716 18.90 -42.51 9.07
CA PRO A 716 19.36 -42.78 7.72
C PRO A 716 18.53 -43.89 7.08
N ALA A 717 18.26 -43.74 5.78
CA ALA A 717 17.69 -44.82 4.97
C ALA A 717 18.74 -45.87 4.61
N VAL A 718 20.00 -45.46 4.48
CA VAL A 718 21.15 -46.35 4.21
C VAL A 718 22.45 -45.71 4.74
N ILE A 719 23.40 -46.54 5.13
CA ILE A 719 24.72 -46.11 5.60
C ILE A 719 25.77 -46.57 4.59
N LEU A 720 26.59 -45.66 4.10
CA LEU A 720 27.73 -45.96 3.24
C LEU A 720 29.01 -45.95 4.09
N SER A 721 29.74 -47.07 4.15
CA SER A 721 30.98 -47.17 4.92
C SER A 721 32.15 -47.65 4.07
N ALA A 722 33.34 -47.07 4.29
CA ALA A 722 34.60 -47.52 3.68
C ALA A 722 35.26 -48.70 4.43
N ASP A 723 34.93 -48.91 5.71
CA ASP A 723 35.56 -49.92 6.56
C ASP A 723 34.52 -50.64 7.45
N ALA A 724 34.80 -51.91 7.81
CA ALA A 724 33.88 -52.76 8.58
C ALA A 724 33.70 -52.31 10.05
N SER A 725 34.63 -51.49 10.58
CA SER A 725 34.68 -51.08 11.99
C SER A 725 34.02 -49.74 12.31
N ASP A 726 33.69 -48.94 11.29
CA ASP A 726 33.37 -47.51 11.46
C ASP A 726 31.87 -47.20 11.22
N ALA A 727 31.03 -48.23 11.06
CA ALA A 727 29.59 -48.03 10.92
C ALA A 727 28.96 -47.67 12.28
N PRO A 728 28.29 -46.51 12.42
CA PRO A 728 27.56 -46.18 13.64
C PRO A 728 26.44 -47.19 13.91
N GLN A 729 26.13 -47.40 15.19
CA GLN A 729 25.03 -48.26 15.66
C GLN A 729 23.68 -47.59 15.35
N ALA A 730 23.29 -47.60 14.06
CA ALA A 730 22.05 -47.03 13.55
C ALA A 730 21.24 -48.10 12.84
N ASP A 731 19.91 -48.02 12.96
CA ASP A 731 18.95 -49.04 12.54
C ASP A 731 18.66 -48.97 11.01
N ALA A 732 19.72 -49.00 10.21
CA ALA A 732 19.68 -48.80 8.76
C ALA A 732 20.63 -49.77 8.03
N PRO A 733 20.28 -50.19 6.80
CA PRO A 733 21.12 -51.08 6.01
C PRO A 733 22.47 -50.43 5.67
N VAL A 734 23.54 -51.21 5.70
CA VAL A 734 24.91 -50.74 5.41
C VAL A 734 25.38 -51.24 4.05
N VAL A 735 25.84 -50.33 3.20
CA VAL A 735 26.57 -50.62 1.96
C VAL A 735 28.06 -50.37 2.22
N ARG A 736 28.88 -51.40 2.01
CA ARG A 736 30.32 -51.34 2.26
C ARG A 736 31.09 -51.13 0.96
N LEU A 737 32.03 -50.21 0.97
CA LEU A 737 32.92 -49.95 -0.16
C LEU A 737 34.26 -50.66 0.02
N ARG A 738 34.65 -51.52 -0.93
CA ARG A 738 35.99 -52.11 -0.97
C ARG A 738 36.94 -51.31 -1.86
N ARG A 739 38.20 -51.26 -1.43
CA ARG A 739 39.32 -50.65 -2.19
C ARG A 739 39.87 -51.56 -3.29
N LYS A 740 39.80 -52.88 -3.11
CA LYS A 740 40.28 -53.89 -4.08
C LYS A 740 39.16 -54.27 -5.05
N ARG A 741 39.53 -54.57 -6.31
CA ARG A 741 38.54 -54.93 -7.34
C ARG A 741 37.94 -56.32 -7.12
N GLN A 742 38.74 -57.29 -6.68
CA GLN A 742 38.32 -58.66 -6.37
C GLN A 742 37.70 -58.73 -4.96
N ALA A 743 36.59 -59.45 -4.84
CA ALA A 743 35.91 -59.74 -3.58
C ALA A 743 36.52 -60.99 -2.92
N GLU A 744 36.60 -61.01 -1.58
CA GLU A 744 36.90 -62.24 -0.84
C GLU A 744 35.64 -63.12 -0.75
N ALA A 745 35.79 -64.43 -0.50
CA ALA A 745 34.65 -65.35 -0.45
C ALA A 745 33.68 -64.96 0.67
N GLY A 746 32.45 -64.57 0.32
CA GLY A 746 31.43 -64.10 1.26
C GLY A 746 31.39 -62.58 1.50
N ASP A 747 32.18 -61.79 0.76
CA ASP A 747 32.21 -60.32 0.84
C ASP A 747 31.09 -59.67 0.00
N ASP A 748 30.15 -59.01 0.66
CA ASP A 748 29.00 -58.31 0.05
C ASP A 748 29.29 -56.83 -0.30
N SER A 749 30.56 -56.41 -0.23
CA SER A 749 30.97 -55.05 -0.54
C SER A 749 30.89 -54.69 -2.04
N VAL A 750 30.83 -53.39 -2.32
CA VAL A 750 30.87 -52.83 -3.66
C VAL A 750 32.26 -52.23 -3.92
N TYR A 751 32.82 -52.47 -5.10
CA TYR A 751 34.08 -51.82 -5.48
C TYR A 751 33.88 -50.30 -5.59
N ARG A 752 34.68 -49.51 -4.86
CA ARG A 752 34.44 -48.07 -4.69
C ARG A 752 34.42 -47.24 -5.98
N TYR A 753 35.02 -47.73 -7.07
CA TYR A 753 35.01 -47.06 -8.38
C TYR A 753 33.94 -47.60 -9.34
N ASP A 754 33.13 -48.56 -8.92
CA ASP A 754 32.02 -49.11 -9.70
C ASP A 754 30.75 -48.29 -9.47
N ARG A 755 30.58 -47.23 -10.28
CA ARG A 755 29.42 -46.34 -10.22
C ARG A 755 28.09 -47.08 -10.32
N ALA A 756 27.99 -48.01 -11.27
CA ALA A 756 26.74 -48.74 -11.51
C ALA A 756 26.44 -49.72 -10.37
N GLY A 757 27.46 -50.46 -9.92
CA GLY A 757 27.34 -51.37 -8.78
C GLY A 757 26.98 -50.67 -7.47
N LEU A 758 27.48 -49.45 -7.25
CA LEU A 758 27.19 -48.65 -6.06
C LEU A 758 25.73 -48.19 -6.03
N LEU A 759 25.25 -47.59 -7.11
CA LEU A 759 23.87 -47.12 -7.20
C LEU A 759 22.88 -48.28 -7.07
N PHE A 760 23.17 -49.42 -7.74
CA PHE A 760 22.34 -50.62 -7.62
C PHE A 760 22.29 -51.19 -6.19
N ALA A 761 23.43 -51.24 -5.49
CA ALA A 761 23.47 -51.73 -4.11
C ALA A 761 22.73 -50.82 -3.13
N LEU A 762 22.77 -49.50 -3.34
CA LEU A 762 22.03 -48.53 -2.53
C LEU A 762 20.52 -48.62 -2.79
N GLU A 763 20.12 -48.73 -4.05
CA GLU A 763 18.71 -48.86 -4.43
C GLU A 763 18.11 -50.17 -3.89
N ALA A 764 18.81 -51.30 -4.03
CA ALA A 764 18.38 -52.59 -3.52
C ALA A 764 18.20 -52.63 -1.98
N ARG A 765 18.99 -51.83 -1.25
CA ARG A 765 18.93 -51.77 0.23
C ARG A 765 17.89 -50.79 0.75
N VAL A 766 17.58 -49.73 -0.01
CA VAL A 766 16.54 -48.76 0.33
C VAL A 766 15.15 -49.22 -0.09
N GLY A 767 15.02 -49.95 -1.21
CA GLY A 767 13.74 -50.46 -1.73
C GLY A 767 13.22 -51.75 -1.07
N ALA A 768 13.95 -52.35 -0.12
CA ALA A 768 13.56 -53.58 0.58
C ALA A 768 12.79 -53.34 1.90
N ARG A 769 12.19 -52.16 2.08
CA ARG A 769 11.42 -51.76 3.28
C ARG A 769 9.92 -51.80 3.06
#